data_AF-A0A7W7Q041-F1
#
_entry.id   AF-A0A7W7Q041-F1
#
_cell.length_a   1.000
_cell.length_b   1.000
_cell.length_c   1.000
_cell.angle_alpha   90.00
_cell.angle_beta   90.00
_cell.angle_gamma   90.00
#
_symmetry.space_group_name_H-M   'P 1'
#
loop_
_entity.id
_entity.type
_entity.pdbx_description
1 polymer ?
#
loop_
_entity_poly.entity_id
_entity_poly.type
_entity_poly.pdbx_seq_one_letter_code
_entity_poly.pdbx_strand_id
1 'polypeptide(L)'
;MRRQLIGLLAGALLVGGTAVTAATATADRGHDKEFDIQAHRGGLGLRSENTLSSFGNALRLGVTTLELDLQITEDGRAVVTHDRRVAANKCLDTAPVTPGDPEFPYVGKYVRDLTLAQVRTLDCGSMKLSGKPEQAVTPGSRMPLLHEVFDLVKRYRADDVRFNIETKVEAGAPHETAPREQFVQVAAKEIREAGFLRRVTIQSFDWGALKRMRQVEPRLPLVALTNHDFLQTGQPGASPWLGGLDIDDFGGDPIRAIKTFGATTFSPVHGFPQGGSVADPDYRPYVTAEMVRHAHRNGIKVVPWTVDDYPTLRKLVADGVDGIITDYPDRLREVAAENHFRLPRAYASPFDIQAHRGGRAVRPENTLAAFRNALAMPEVSTLELDTGVTQDGVLVVSHDRAVNGSHCVDTAPARPGDPEFPYVGKLIHDLTLRQLRTIDCGSKTLPELPEQQPVPGEKIPTLQEVLDLATSREDIRLNIETKISPLVRDTLEYREFTRKLVRALDRWTGRATIQSFDWRTIRYARQLNPRIETVALVWQYGPAECQTLADECSLRASYGDPSVKSPWTGGLDWWKHQDLGKLVRASGASTVSSNWQVHDPAQSAVPSQDWYLRTDPSYYHGPSVSALRQQGLKVVPYTVNDEATMDRVIALGVDGLISDDPGLLVAVAKRAGLR
;
A
#
# COMPACT_ATOMS: atom_id res chain seq x y z
N MET A 1 -59.77 -45.36 6.66
CA MET A 1 -60.44 -46.32 7.56
C MET A 1 -59.55 -46.56 8.77
N ARG A 2 -60.11 -46.42 10.00
CA ARG A 2 -59.59 -46.82 11.35
C ARG A 2 -58.25 -46.18 11.77
N ARG A 3 -58.13 -45.20 12.69
CA ARG A 3 -58.65 -44.91 14.05
C ARG A 3 -58.20 -45.89 15.16
N GLN A 4 -57.68 -45.29 16.25
CA GLN A 4 -57.57 -45.73 17.67
C GLN A 4 -56.23 -46.32 18.15
N LEU A 5 -55.68 -46.12 19.37
CA LEU A 5 -55.93 -45.30 20.59
C LEU A 5 -54.64 -45.46 21.46
N ILE A 6 -54.02 -44.41 22.04
CA ILE A 6 -54.09 -43.91 23.44
C ILE A 6 -53.71 -44.88 24.58
N GLY A 7 -52.75 -44.43 25.43
CA GLY A 7 -52.62 -44.71 26.87
C GLY A 7 -51.47 -43.86 27.47
N LEU A 8 -51.67 -42.65 28.01
CA LEU A 8 -52.07 -42.22 29.39
C LEU A 8 -51.08 -42.58 30.53
N LEU A 9 -50.45 -41.55 31.13
CA LEU A 9 -50.57 -41.06 32.54
C LEU A 9 -49.39 -40.11 32.86
N ALA A 10 -49.62 -38.80 33.07
CA ALA A 10 -49.79 -38.08 34.36
C ALA A 10 -48.50 -38.04 35.21
N GLY A 11 -48.01 -36.95 35.80
CA GLY A 11 -48.34 -35.54 36.04
C GLY A 11 -47.09 -34.95 36.75
N ALA A 12 -46.76 -33.65 36.76
CA ALA A 12 -47.32 -32.56 37.54
C ALA A 12 -46.19 -31.52 37.69
N LEU A 13 -46.50 -30.21 37.83
CA LEU A 13 -45.75 -29.15 38.56
C LEU A 13 -46.24 -27.79 38.00
N LEU A 14 -47.20 -27.15 38.65
CA LEU A 14 -47.05 -26.12 39.70
C LEU A 14 -46.61 -24.75 39.15
N VAL A 15 -47.58 -23.83 39.19
CA VAL A 15 -47.48 -22.41 38.88
C VAL A 15 -46.90 -21.67 40.09
N GLY A 16 -45.88 -20.84 39.85
CA GLY A 16 -45.39 -19.83 40.78
C GLY A 16 -45.00 -18.60 39.99
N GLY A 17 -45.77 -17.51 40.14
CA GLY A 17 -45.55 -16.25 39.44
C GLY A 17 -44.43 -15.40 40.05
N THR A 18 -43.70 -14.70 39.19
CA THR A 18 -42.87 -13.56 39.56
C THR A 18 -43.27 -12.36 38.71
N ALA A 19 -43.54 -11.24 39.39
CA ALA A 19 -43.85 -9.96 38.77
C ALA A 19 -42.61 -9.42 38.05
N VAL A 20 -42.73 -9.16 36.76
CA VAL A 20 -41.72 -8.45 35.97
C VAL A 20 -42.02 -6.96 36.06
N THR A 21 -41.17 -6.22 36.76
CA THR A 21 -41.09 -4.77 36.67
C THR A 21 -40.58 -4.40 35.27
N ALA A 22 -41.39 -3.67 34.52
CA ALA A 22 -41.00 -3.12 33.23
C ALA A 22 -39.96 -2.00 33.46
N ALA A 23 -38.68 -2.34 33.39
CA ALA A 23 -37.62 -1.37 33.19
C ALA A 23 -37.76 -0.82 31.77
N THR A 24 -38.00 0.48 31.64
CA THR A 24 -37.93 1.21 30.39
C THR A 24 -36.52 1.06 29.83
N ALA A 25 -36.37 0.22 28.79
CA ALA A 25 -35.17 0.18 27.97
C ALA A 25 -35.06 1.54 27.26
N THR A 26 -34.21 2.42 27.78
CA THR A 26 -33.65 3.52 27.00
C THR A 26 -32.84 2.88 25.90
N ALA A 27 -33.41 2.83 24.69
CA ALA A 27 -32.72 2.40 23.49
C ALA A 27 -31.44 3.24 23.34
N ASP A 28 -30.31 2.56 23.40
CA ASP A 28 -28.98 3.09 23.16
C ASP A 28 -28.89 3.58 21.70
N ARG A 29 -29.26 4.85 21.48
CA ARG A 29 -29.17 5.54 20.19
C ARG A 29 -27.79 6.20 20.00
N GLY A 30 -26.82 5.90 20.86
CA GLY A 30 -25.49 6.51 20.82
C GLY A 30 -24.63 6.03 19.64
N HIS A 31 -24.76 4.76 19.26
CA HIS A 31 -23.82 4.08 18.37
C HIS A 31 -24.05 4.27 16.86
N ASP A 32 -25.11 4.96 16.43
CA ASP A 32 -25.47 5.12 15.01
C ASP A 32 -25.05 6.47 14.39
N LYS A 33 -24.43 7.36 15.17
CA LYS A 33 -23.97 8.65 14.64
C LYS A 33 -22.62 8.49 13.94
N GLU A 34 -22.56 8.92 12.68
CA GLU A 34 -21.32 9.09 11.94
C GLU A 34 -20.73 10.46 12.24
N PHE A 35 -19.39 10.53 12.31
CA PHE A 35 -18.64 11.78 12.41
C PHE A 35 -17.62 11.84 11.29
N ASP A 36 -17.48 13.00 10.65
CA ASP A 36 -16.54 13.16 9.54
C ASP A 36 -15.14 13.50 10.04
N ILE A 37 -14.30 12.46 10.16
CA ILE A 37 -12.89 12.56 10.49
C ILE A 37 -12.13 12.84 9.20
N GLN A 38 -11.71 14.09 8.99
CA GLN A 38 -10.94 14.48 7.81
C GLN A 38 -9.45 14.59 8.13
N ALA A 39 -8.62 13.78 7.47
CA ALA A 39 -7.17 13.86 7.60
C ALA A 39 -6.63 15.00 6.74
N HIS A 40 -6.33 16.15 7.36
CA HIS A 40 -5.80 17.34 6.69
C HIS A 40 -4.48 16.98 6.00
N ARG A 41 -4.45 17.08 4.67
CA ARG A 41 -3.33 16.69 3.81
C ARG A 41 -2.84 15.26 4.05
N GLY A 42 -3.75 14.37 4.44
CA GLY A 42 -3.44 12.99 4.83
C GLY A 42 -2.94 12.80 6.26
N GLY A 43 -3.03 13.82 7.12
CA GLY A 43 -2.54 13.80 8.50
C GLY A 43 -1.13 14.37 8.62
N LEU A 44 -1.01 15.65 8.29
CA LEU A 44 0.25 16.41 8.28
C LEU A 44 1.05 16.31 9.59
N GLY A 45 0.38 16.14 10.73
CA GLY A 45 1.03 15.97 12.04
C GLY A 45 1.76 14.65 12.20
N LEU A 46 1.42 13.65 11.37
CA LEU A 46 1.92 12.27 11.46
C LEU A 46 2.88 11.92 10.30
N ARG A 47 2.66 12.50 9.11
CA ARG A 47 3.44 12.24 7.88
C ARG A 47 3.63 13.52 7.08
N SER A 48 4.58 13.53 6.15
CA SER A 48 4.79 14.63 5.20
C SER A 48 3.50 14.91 4.41
N GLU A 49 3.02 16.16 4.44
CA GLU A 49 1.72 16.55 3.87
C GLU A 49 1.56 16.17 2.40
N ASN A 50 0.32 15.87 2.01
CA ASN A 50 -0.07 15.71 0.61
C ASN A 50 0.75 14.66 -0.16
N THR A 51 1.34 13.67 0.53
CA THR A 51 2.09 12.57 -0.07
C THR A 51 1.26 11.28 -0.09
N LEU A 52 1.59 10.34 -0.97
CA LEU A 52 0.97 9.00 -0.91
C LEU A 52 1.21 8.34 0.46
N SER A 53 2.38 8.57 1.08
CA SER A 53 2.71 8.15 2.45
C SER A 53 1.69 8.66 3.48
N SER A 54 1.33 9.95 3.46
CA SER A 54 0.33 10.49 4.39
C SER A 54 -1.05 9.90 4.15
N PHE A 55 -1.51 9.83 2.89
CA PHE A 55 -2.82 9.24 2.58
C PHE A 55 -2.89 7.75 2.94
N GLY A 56 -1.84 6.98 2.66
CA GLY A 56 -1.73 5.57 3.06
C GLY A 56 -1.81 5.39 4.58
N ASN A 57 -1.12 6.26 5.34
CA ASN A 57 -1.21 6.28 6.79
C ASN A 57 -2.63 6.59 7.28
N ALA A 58 -3.31 7.59 6.69
CA ALA A 58 -4.69 7.92 7.03
C ALA A 58 -5.68 6.77 6.75
N LEU A 59 -5.50 6.03 5.64
CA LEU A 59 -6.29 4.83 5.35
C LEU A 59 -6.06 3.73 6.40
N ARG A 60 -4.81 3.51 6.81
CA ARG A 60 -4.47 2.51 7.85
C ARG A 60 -4.98 2.91 9.23
N LEU A 61 -5.01 4.20 9.56
CA LEU A 61 -5.65 4.71 10.78
C LEU A 61 -7.17 4.53 10.74
N GLY A 62 -7.78 4.70 9.57
CA GLY A 62 -9.23 4.64 9.35
C GLY A 62 -9.86 6.02 9.48
N VAL A 63 -9.84 6.81 8.41
CA VAL A 63 -10.51 8.12 8.40
C VAL A 63 -11.75 8.08 7.51
N THR A 64 -12.67 9.00 7.74
CA THR A 64 -13.87 9.12 6.90
C THR A 64 -13.51 9.76 5.56
N THR A 65 -12.61 10.74 5.59
CA THR A 65 -12.30 11.60 4.45
C THR A 65 -10.81 11.91 4.38
N LEU A 66 -10.22 11.77 3.19
CA LEU A 66 -8.90 12.31 2.88
C LEU A 66 -9.07 13.75 2.41
N GLU A 67 -8.50 14.69 3.16
CA GLU A 67 -8.47 16.10 2.77
C GLU A 67 -7.14 16.36 2.05
N LEU A 68 -7.19 17.11 0.94
CA LEU A 68 -6.01 17.41 0.12
C LEU A 68 -6.16 18.71 -0.66
N ASP A 69 -5.03 19.25 -1.10
CA ASP A 69 -4.93 20.50 -1.85
C ASP A 69 -4.48 20.25 -3.30
N LEU A 70 -5.04 20.99 -4.26
CA LEU A 70 -4.62 20.95 -5.65
C LEU A 70 -3.92 22.23 -6.08
N GLN A 71 -2.84 22.04 -6.85
CA GLN A 71 -2.25 23.03 -7.76
C GLN A 71 -2.21 22.45 -9.18
N ILE A 72 -2.17 23.33 -10.19
CA ILE A 72 -2.04 22.93 -11.59
C ILE A 72 -0.66 23.34 -12.10
N THR A 73 0.07 22.41 -12.70
CA THR A 73 1.39 22.64 -13.33
C THR A 73 1.26 23.42 -14.65
N GLU A 74 2.39 23.90 -15.18
CA GLU A 74 2.46 24.60 -16.48
C GLU A 74 1.84 23.76 -17.60
N ASP A 75 2.13 22.46 -17.62
CA ASP A 75 1.61 21.48 -18.58
C ASP A 75 0.21 20.93 -18.21
N GLY A 76 -0.50 21.61 -17.30
CA GLY A 76 -1.91 21.39 -17.02
C GLY A 76 -2.24 20.15 -16.20
N ARG A 77 -1.32 19.68 -15.34
CA ARG A 77 -1.49 18.48 -14.50
C ARG A 77 -1.91 18.86 -13.09
N ALA A 78 -2.90 18.17 -12.52
CA ALA A 78 -3.30 18.38 -11.13
C ALA A 78 -2.34 17.65 -10.18
N VAL A 79 -1.47 18.42 -9.53
CA VAL A 79 -0.57 17.94 -8.49
C VAL A 79 -1.14 18.26 -7.11
N VAL A 80 -0.92 17.34 -6.17
CA VAL A 80 -1.44 17.44 -4.81
C VAL A 80 -0.37 18.12 -3.95
N THR A 81 -0.61 19.38 -3.61
CA THR A 81 0.28 20.22 -2.80
C THR A 81 -0.45 21.47 -2.33
N HIS A 82 -0.12 21.95 -1.13
CA HIS A 82 -0.80 23.09 -0.52
C HIS A 82 -0.36 24.43 -1.12
N ASP A 83 0.95 24.63 -1.21
CA ASP A 83 1.52 25.95 -1.47
C ASP A 83 1.56 26.23 -2.98
N ARG A 84 1.21 27.46 -3.37
CA ARG A 84 1.32 27.93 -4.76
C ARG A 84 2.78 28.03 -5.22
N ARG A 85 3.71 28.20 -4.29
CA ARG A 85 5.16 28.13 -4.50
C ARG A 85 5.74 26.89 -3.84
N VAL A 86 6.73 26.27 -4.47
CA VAL A 86 7.48 25.17 -3.87
C VAL A 86 8.24 25.69 -2.64
N ALA A 87 7.78 25.34 -1.44
CA ALA A 87 8.32 25.90 -0.20
C ALA A 87 9.62 25.21 0.23
N ALA A 88 10.67 26.00 0.48
CA ALA A 88 12.01 25.49 0.83
C ALA A 88 12.08 24.81 2.20
N ASN A 89 11.09 25.02 3.07
CA ASN A 89 10.97 24.30 4.34
C ASN A 89 10.23 22.96 4.21
N LYS A 90 9.75 22.60 3.01
CA LYS A 90 8.99 21.36 2.73
C LYS A 90 9.66 20.50 1.67
N CYS A 91 10.24 21.10 0.65
CA CYS A 91 10.79 20.39 -0.50
C CYS A 91 12.26 20.73 -0.76
N LEU A 92 12.98 19.77 -1.33
CA LEU A 92 14.38 19.87 -1.74
C LEU A 92 14.48 19.63 -3.26
N ASP A 93 15.35 20.41 -3.92
CA ASP A 93 15.82 20.09 -5.27
C ASP A 93 16.74 18.87 -5.23
N THR A 94 16.51 17.90 -6.12
CA THR A 94 17.39 16.72 -6.24
C THR A 94 18.26 16.79 -7.50
N ALA A 95 17.64 16.96 -8.66
CA ALA A 95 18.29 17.07 -9.96
C ALA A 95 17.41 17.85 -10.95
N PRO A 96 18.03 18.51 -11.95
CA PRO A 96 17.27 19.08 -13.07
C PRO A 96 16.73 17.96 -13.98
N VAL A 97 15.62 18.22 -14.67
CA VAL A 97 15.05 17.28 -15.67
C VAL A 97 16.02 17.04 -16.82
N THR A 98 16.69 18.09 -17.28
CA THR A 98 17.75 18.04 -18.30
C THR A 98 18.98 18.82 -17.83
N PRO A 99 20.21 18.39 -18.18
CA PRO A 99 21.40 19.18 -17.89
C PRO A 99 21.26 20.62 -18.41
N GLY A 100 21.43 21.61 -17.52
CA GLY A 100 21.30 23.03 -17.87
C GLY A 100 19.86 23.53 -18.01
N ASP A 101 18.86 22.83 -17.46
CA ASP A 101 17.49 23.34 -17.37
C ASP A 101 17.49 24.77 -16.77
N PRO A 102 17.07 25.80 -17.53
CA PRO A 102 17.10 27.18 -17.07
C PRO A 102 16.18 27.44 -15.89
N GLU A 103 15.19 26.57 -15.66
CA GLU A 103 14.28 26.68 -14.54
C GLU A 103 14.83 26.02 -13.27
N PHE A 104 15.96 25.33 -13.29
CA PHE A 104 16.55 24.77 -12.08
C PHE A 104 17.41 25.82 -11.33
N PRO A 105 17.34 25.94 -9.99
CA PRO A 105 16.56 25.16 -9.02
C PRO A 105 15.06 25.48 -9.04
N TYR A 106 14.22 24.48 -8.74
CA TYR A 106 12.77 24.60 -8.79
C TYR A 106 12.17 25.07 -7.44
N VAL A 107 12.83 24.82 -6.31
CA VAL A 107 12.38 25.32 -5.00
C VAL A 107 12.31 26.85 -5.02
N GLY A 108 11.19 27.40 -4.53
CA GLY A 108 10.89 28.83 -4.52
C GLY A 108 10.05 29.32 -5.71
N LYS A 109 9.92 28.52 -6.77
CA LYS A 109 9.11 28.85 -7.96
C LYS A 109 7.65 28.52 -7.77
N TYR A 110 6.80 29.13 -8.60
CA TYR A 110 5.38 28.80 -8.63
C TYR A 110 5.14 27.46 -9.30
N VAL A 111 4.24 26.65 -8.73
CA VAL A 111 3.89 25.33 -9.27
C VAL A 111 3.34 25.45 -10.70
N ARG A 112 2.58 26.50 -10.99
CA ARG A 112 2.01 26.76 -12.33
C ARG A 112 3.03 27.13 -13.40
N ASP A 113 4.25 27.48 -13.00
CA ASP A 113 5.35 27.84 -13.91
C ASP A 113 6.34 26.67 -14.06
N LEU A 114 6.03 25.51 -13.46
CA LEU A 114 6.82 24.28 -13.55
C LEU A 114 6.01 23.20 -14.26
N THR A 115 6.67 22.41 -15.12
CA THR A 115 6.09 21.21 -15.71
C THR A 115 6.02 20.07 -14.68
N LEU A 116 5.16 19.07 -14.93
CA LEU A 116 5.12 17.87 -14.09
C LEU A 116 6.49 17.16 -14.03
N ALA A 117 7.24 17.12 -15.12
CA ALA A 117 8.56 16.49 -15.14
C ALA A 117 9.50 17.14 -14.11
N GLN A 118 9.47 18.48 -14.02
CA GLN A 118 10.25 19.25 -13.05
C GLN A 118 9.75 19.04 -11.62
N VAL A 119 8.43 19.14 -11.41
CA VAL A 119 7.83 18.90 -10.08
C VAL A 119 8.14 17.49 -9.56
N ARG A 120 8.24 16.49 -10.44
CA ARG A 120 8.57 15.11 -10.07
C ARG A 120 10.01 14.87 -9.65
N THR A 121 10.93 15.81 -9.84
CA THR A 121 12.29 15.69 -9.29
C THR A 121 12.38 16.19 -7.84
N LEU A 122 11.37 16.91 -7.33
CA LEU A 122 11.39 17.44 -5.97
C LEU A 122 11.19 16.34 -4.92
N ASP A 123 12.02 16.36 -3.87
CA ASP A 123 11.80 15.58 -2.65
C ASP A 123 11.08 16.44 -1.62
N CYS A 124 9.80 16.16 -1.41
CA CYS A 124 8.93 16.82 -0.44
C CYS A 124 8.65 15.94 0.80
N GLY A 125 9.43 14.87 0.98
CA GLY A 125 9.27 13.91 2.06
C GLY A 125 10.40 13.92 3.10
N SER A 126 11.57 14.45 2.75
CA SER A 126 12.75 14.49 3.63
C SER A 126 12.70 15.57 4.71
N MET A 127 11.92 16.63 4.52
CA MET A 127 11.87 17.76 5.45
C MET A 127 10.81 17.54 6.54
N LYS A 128 11.23 17.71 7.80
CA LYS A 128 10.33 17.74 8.95
C LYS A 128 9.87 19.17 9.23
N LEU A 129 8.57 19.39 9.34
CA LEU A 129 8.04 20.71 9.64
C LEU A 129 8.27 21.14 11.09
N SER A 130 8.63 22.42 11.25
CA SER A 130 8.66 23.06 12.56
C SER A 130 7.26 23.03 13.19
N GLY A 131 7.18 22.74 14.49
CA GLY A 131 5.91 22.60 15.20
C GLY A 131 5.18 21.27 15.01
N LYS A 132 5.72 20.33 14.21
CA LYS A 132 5.17 18.96 14.04
C LYS A 132 6.17 17.91 14.54
N PRO A 133 6.38 17.80 15.87
CA PRO A 133 7.41 16.91 16.44
C PRO A 133 7.11 15.42 16.23
N GLU A 134 5.85 15.04 16.04
CA GLU A 134 5.43 13.65 15.81
C GLU A 134 5.50 13.23 14.33
N GLN A 135 5.73 14.19 13.42
CA GLN A 135 5.76 13.93 11.99
C GLN A 135 6.93 13.01 11.64
N ALA A 136 6.60 11.85 11.05
CA ALA A 136 7.58 10.94 10.49
C ALA A 136 7.86 11.31 9.02
N VAL A 137 9.11 11.68 8.74
CA VAL A 137 9.59 11.95 7.39
C VAL A 137 9.60 10.69 6.55
N THR A 138 9.38 10.85 5.24
CA THR A 138 9.45 9.75 4.27
C THR A 138 10.33 10.22 3.10
N PRO A 139 11.66 10.16 3.25
CA PRO A 139 12.60 10.68 2.26
C PRO A 139 12.32 10.21 0.84
N GLY A 140 12.42 11.12 -0.13
CA GLY A 140 12.13 10.86 -1.55
C GLY A 140 10.64 10.91 -1.92
N SER A 141 9.73 11.18 -0.99
CA SER A 141 8.31 11.37 -1.33
C SER A 141 8.13 12.61 -2.21
N ARG A 142 7.30 12.49 -3.24
CA ARG A 142 7.07 13.55 -4.25
C ARG A 142 5.66 14.10 -4.11
N MET A 143 5.40 15.23 -4.77
CA MET A 143 4.01 15.69 -5.01
C MET A 143 3.31 14.65 -5.92
N PRO A 144 2.26 13.96 -5.45
CA PRO A 144 1.53 13.03 -6.28
C PRO A 144 0.59 13.78 -7.21
N LEU A 145 0.17 13.10 -8.28
CA LEU A 145 -0.96 13.53 -9.10
C LEU A 145 -2.26 13.15 -8.39
N LEU A 146 -3.32 13.89 -8.64
CA LEU A 146 -4.62 13.61 -8.03
C LEU A 146 -5.09 12.18 -8.32
N HIS A 147 -4.96 11.70 -9.56
CA HIS A 147 -5.31 10.32 -9.90
C HIS A 147 -4.50 9.25 -9.14
N GLU A 148 -3.25 9.52 -8.74
CA GLU A 148 -2.46 8.55 -7.97
C GLU A 148 -3.02 8.36 -6.56
N VAL A 149 -3.61 9.41 -5.97
CA VAL A 149 -4.31 9.31 -4.69
C VAL A 149 -5.58 8.47 -4.85
N PHE A 150 -6.31 8.63 -5.95
CA PHE A 150 -7.47 7.78 -6.26
C PHE A 150 -7.07 6.31 -6.47
N ASP A 151 -5.97 6.06 -7.17
CA ASP A 151 -5.46 4.72 -7.41
C ASP A 151 -4.96 4.07 -6.12
N LEU A 152 -4.36 4.84 -5.21
CA LEU A 152 -4.03 4.37 -3.86
C LEU A 152 -5.27 3.88 -3.12
N VAL A 153 -6.34 4.68 -3.09
CA VAL A 153 -7.60 4.31 -2.42
C VAL A 153 -8.26 3.08 -3.06
N LYS A 154 -8.24 2.96 -4.40
CA LYS A 154 -8.66 1.74 -5.11
C LYS A 154 -7.82 0.54 -4.72
N ARG A 155 -6.51 0.72 -4.57
CA ARG A 155 -5.56 -0.36 -4.21
C ARG A 155 -5.84 -0.90 -2.82
N TYR A 156 -6.15 -0.04 -1.85
CA TYR A 156 -6.61 -0.42 -0.52
C TYR A 156 -8.02 -1.04 -0.49
N ARG A 157 -8.78 -0.96 -1.60
CA ARG A 157 -10.21 -1.27 -1.64
C ARG A 157 -10.99 -0.50 -0.57
N ALA A 158 -10.63 0.76 -0.40
CA ALA A 158 -11.24 1.68 0.55
C ALA A 158 -12.46 2.35 -0.09
N ASP A 159 -13.51 1.55 -0.28
CA ASP A 159 -14.70 1.92 -1.04
C ASP A 159 -15.57 2.97 -0.32
N ASP A 160 -15.49 3.03 1.01
CA ASP A 160 -16.26 3.96 1.86
C ASP A 160 -15.55 5.31 2.09
N VAL A 161 -14.25 5.41 1.74
CA VAL A 161 -13.46 6.61 2.01
C VAL A 161 -13.80 7.72 1.01
N ARG A 162 -14.03 8.91 1.55
CA ARG A 162 -14.35 10.13 0.79
C ARG A 162 -13.12 11.01 0.61
N PHE A 163 -13.27 12.04 -0.21
CA PHE A 163 -12.26 13.07 -0.45
C PHE A 163 -12.87 14.45 -0.27
N ASN A 164 -12.12 15.33 0.37
CA ASN A 164 -12.41 16.76 0.39
C ASN A 164 -11.25 17.48 -0.31
N ILE A 165 -11.49 17.91 -1.55
CA ILE A 165 -10.45 18.39 -2.45
C ILE A 165 -10.50 19.91 -2.52
N GLU A 166 -9.44 20.58 -2.07
CA GLU A 166 -9.31 22.03 -2.15
C GLU A 166 -8.75 22.48 -3.50
N THR A 167 -9.48 23.36 -4.21
CA THR A 167 -8.90 24.11 -5.32
C THR A 167 -8.22 25.36 -4.77
N LYS A 168 -6.88 25.41 -4.78
CA LYS A 168 -6.07 26.55 -4.33
C LYS A 168 -6.02 27.68 -5.37
N VAL A 169 -7.20 28.19 -5.73
CA VAL A 169 -7.30 29.40 -6.54
C VAL A 169 -7.03 30.61 -5.67
N GLU A 170 -6.01 31.38 -6.03
CA GLU A 170 -5.60 32.55 -5.27
C GLU A 170 -6.38 33.79 -5.72
N ALA A 171 -7.48 34.12 -5.03
CA ALA A 171 -8.33 35.25 -5.43
C ALA A 171 -7.66 36.61 -5.22
N GLY A 172 -6.78 36.75 -4.21
CA GLY A 172 -6.06 38.00 -3.92
C GLY A 172 -4.87 38.25 -4.85
N ALA A 173 -4.35 37.20 -5.47
CA ALA A 173 -3.23 37.24 -6.41
C ALA A 173 -3.42 36.19 -7.53
N PRO A 174 -4.39 36.38 -8.44
CA PRO A 174 -4.77 35.37 -9.44
C PRO A 174 -3.64 35.05 -10.42
N HIS A 175 -2.62 35.91 -10.50
CA HIS A 175 -1.42 35.71 -11.28
C HIS A 175 -0.35 34.88 -10.53
N GLU A 176 -0.66 34.22 -9.43
CA GLU A 176 0.27 33.32 -8.71
C GLU A 176 -0.17 31.85 -8.76
N THR A 177 -1.35 31.59 -9.31
CA THR A 177 -1.91 30.24 -9.49
C THR A 177 -2.44 30.09 -10.92
N ALA A 178 -2.82 28.87 -11.31
CA ALA A 178 -3.50 28.67 -12.59
C ALA A 178 -4.87 29.37 -12.61
N PRO A 179 -5.39 29.78 -13.78
CA PRO A 179 -6.70 30.40 -13.88
C PRO A 179 -7.81 29.52 -13.28
N ARG A 180 -8.80 30.16 -12.64
CA ARG A 180 -9.96 29.50 -12.02
C ARG A 180 -10.63 28.47 -12.94
N GLU A 181 -10.80 28.82 -14.22
CA GLU A 181 -11.41 27.91 -15.20
C GLU A 181 -10.60 26.63 -15.38
N GLN A 182 -9.28 26.75 -15.48
CA GLN A 182 -8.39 25.61 -15.66
C GLN A 182 -8.45 24.68 -14.44
N PHE A 183 -8.39 25.22 -13.23
CA PHE A 183 -8.55 24.43 -11.99
C PHE A 183 -9.83 23.59 -12.01
N VAL A 184 -10.96 24.24 -12.28
CA VAL A 184 -12.27 23.59 -12.25
C VAL A 184 -12.35 22.49 -13.31
N GLN A 185 -11.92 22.77 -14.54
CA GLN A 185 -12.00 21.81 -15.65
C GLN A 185 -11.09 20.60 -15.42
N VAL A 186 -9.84 20.82 -14.99
CA VAL A 186 -8.89 19.73 -14.73
C VAL A 186 -9.37 18.86 -13.58
N ALA A 187 -9.74 19.46 -12.43
CA ALA A 187 -10.23 18.70 -11.29
C ALA A 187 -11.49 17.89 -11.62
N ALA A 188 -12.49 18.52 -12.25
CA ALA A 188 -13.73 17.82 -12.62
C ALA A 188 -13.49 16.68 -13.61
N LYS A 189 -12.57 16.86 -14.58
CA LYS A 189 -12.16 15.81 -15.52
C LYS A 189 -11.52 14.63 -14.78
N GLU A 190 -10.50 14.87 -13.95
CA GLU A 190 -9.80 13.80 -13.25
C GLU A 190 -10.73 13.02 -12.29
N ILE A 191 -11.59 13.71 -11.55
CA ILE A 191 -12.57 13.06 -10.66
C ILE A 191 -13.55 12.17 -11.45
N ARG A 192 -14.00 12.63 -12.61
CA ARG A 192 -14.91 11.87 -13.49
C ARG A 192 -14.24 10.63 -14.05
N GLU A 193 -13.05 10.79 -14.61
CA GLU A 193 -12.26 9.69 -15.20
C GLU A 193 -11.89 8.65 -14.15
N ALA A 194 -11.59 9.08 -12.92
CA ALA A 194 -11.30 8.17 -11.83
C ALA A 194 -12.54 7.41 -11.31
N GLY A 195 -13.76 7.90 -11.57
CA GLY A 195 -15.02 7.31 -11.12
C GLY A 195 -15.47 7.72 -9.71
N PHE A 196 -14.97 8.84 -9.18
CA PHE A 196 -15.13 9.22 -7.76
C PHE A 196 -16.17 10.31 -7.47
N LEU A 197 -16.97 10.73 -8.45
CA LEU A 197 -17.94 11.83 -8.31
C LEU A 197 -18.86 11.72 -7.08
N ARG A 198 -19.21 10.50 -6.65
CA ARG A 198 -20.10 10.28 -5.50
C ARG A 198 -19.40 10.32 -4.14
N ARG A 199 -18.06 10.39 -4.12
CA ARG A 199 -17.23 10.33 -2.91
C ARG A 199 -16.34 11.55 -2.74
N VAL A 200 -16.43 12.53 -3.64
CA VAL A 200 -15.64 13.75 -3.62
C VAL A 200 -16.52 14.93 -3.26
N THR A 201 -16.05 15.77 -2.36
CA THR A 201 -16.50 17.15 -2.19
C THR A 201 -15.42 18.11 -2.68
N ILE A 202 -15.84 19.26 -3.23
CA ILE A 202 -14.91 20.33 -3.63
C ILE A 202 -15.01 21.45 -2.59
N GLN A 203 -13.86 21.79 -2.01
CA GLN A 203 -13.72 22.95 -1.11
C GLN A 203 -12.86 24.04 -1.76
N SER A 204 -13.07 25.29 -1.37
CA SER A 204 -12.20 26.41 -1.76
C SER A 204 -12.51 27.65 -0.94
N PHE A 205 -11.48 28.44 -0.66
CA PHE A 205 -11.65 29.83 -0.20
C PHE A 205 -12.20 30.74 -1.30
N ASP A 206 -11.90 30.44 -2.56
CA ASP A 206 -12.46 31.16 -3.70
C ASP A 206 -13.86 30.62 -4.03
N TRP A 207 -14.90 31.26 -3.50
CA TRP A 207 -16.29 30.87 -3.77
C TRP A 207 -16.69 31.10 -5.22
N GLY A 208 -15.95 31.93 -5.97
CA GLY A 208 -16.09 32.01 -7.42
C GLY A 208 -15.70 30.71 -8.12
N ALA A 209 -14.67 30.02 -7.63
CA ALA A 209 -14.30 28.69 -8.12
C ALA A 209 -15.40 27.66 -7.80
N LEU A 210 -16.00 27.72 -6.61
CA LEU A 210 -17.13 26.85 -6.25
C LEU A 210 -18.37 27.07 -7.14
N LYS A 211 -18.73 28.34 -7.39
CA LYS A 211 -19.81 28.69 -8.33
C LYS A 211 -19.53 28.15 -9.72
N ARG A 212 -18.27 28.25 -10.19
CA ARG A 212 -17.90 27.72 -11.49
C ARG A 212 -17.91 26.20 -11.51
N MET A 213 -17.44 25.54 -10.46
CA MET A 213 -17.52 24.08 -10.30
C MET A 213 -18.97 23.58 -10.38
N ARG A 214 -19.93 24.29 -9.76
CA ARG A 214 -21.36 23.97 -9.88
C ARG A 214 -21.83 23.93 -11.33
N GLN A 215 -21.35 24.85 -12.16
CA GLN A 215 -21.74 24.93 -13.58
C GLN A 215 -21.09 23.81 -14.40
N VAL A 216 -19.84 23.45 -14.10
CA VAL A 216 -19.06 22.46 -14.86
C VAL A 216 -19.43 21.02 -14.46
N GLU A 217 -19.63 20.76 -13.17
CA GLU A 217 -19.94 19.44 -12.64
C GLU A 217 -20.91 19.54 -11.45
N PRO A 218 -22.22 19.74 -11.70
CA PRO A 218 -23.23 20.00 -10.66
C PRO A 218 -23.48 18.84 -9.69
N ARG A 219 -22.96 17.64 -9.98
CA ARG A 219 -23.07 16.45 -9.12
C ARG A 219 -22.13 16.49 -7.92
N LEU A 220 -21.07 17.31 -7.97
CA LEU A 220 -20.11 17.44 -6.87
C LEU A 220 -20.68 18.35 -5.77
N PRO A 221 -20.77 17.87 -4.52
CA PRO A 221 -21.08 18.73 -3.38
C PRO A 221 -19.97 19.76 -3.16
N LEU A 222 -20.37 20.95 -2.74
CA LEU A 222 -19.46 22.08 -2.53
C LEU A 222 -19.36 22.42 -1.05
N VAL A 223 -18.14 22.73 -0.61
CA VAL A 223 -17.78 23.10 0.76
C VAL A 223 -17.23 24.52 0.72
N ALA A 224 -17.92 25.45 1.37
CA ALA A 224 -17.52 26.85 1.43
C ALA A 224 -16.47 27.03 2.54
N LEU A 225 -15.20 27.06 2.15
CA LEU A 225 -14.08 27.32 3.05
C LEU A 225 -14.01 28.83 3.32
N THR A 226 -13.78 29.24 4.57
CA THR A 226 -13.61 30.65 4.90
C THR A 226 -12.90 30.88 6.22
N ASN A 227 -12.50 32.11 6.46
CA ASN A 227 -12.14 32.65 7.76
C ASN A 227 -12.87 33.99 7.94
N HIS A 228 -12.85 34.55 9.15
CA HIS A 228 -13.53 35.82 9.43
C HIS A 228 -13.05 36.96 8.52
N ASP A 229 -11.74 37.05 8.27
CA ASP A 229 -11.13 38.16 7.54
C ASP A 229 -11.50 38.14 6.04
N PHE A 230 -11.66 36.96 5.45
CA PHE A 230 -11.98 36.80 4.02
C PHE A 230 -13.42 37.18 3.71
N LEU A 231 -14.30 37.22 4.71
CA LEU A 231 -15.65 37.76 4.54
C LEU A 231 -15.61 39.28 4.33
N GLN A 232 -14.63 39.97 4.91
CA GLN A 232 -14.51 41.43 4.90
C GLN A 232 -15.77 42.15 5.39
N THR A 233 -16.43 41.61 6.42
CA THR A 233 -17.68 42.16 6.97
C THR A 233 -17.52 43.62 7.37
N GLY A 234 -18.45 44.47 6.93
CA GLY A 234 -18.43 45.92 7.16
C GLY A 234 -17.46 46.71 6.29
N GLN A 235 -16.73 46.06 5.37
CA GLN A 235 -15.88 46.74 4.40
C GLN A 235 -16.67 47.03 3.10
N PRO A 236 -16.42 48.16 2.42
CA PRO A 236 -17.15 48.47 1.20
C PRO A 236 -16.89 47.47 0.05
N GLY A 237 -17.95 46.86 -0.47
CA GLY A 237 -17.94 46.08 -1.70
C GLY A 237 -17.62 44.60 -1.52
N ALA A 238 -17.77 43.84 -2.60
CA ALA A 238 -17.58 42.41 -2.58
C ALA A 238 -16.13 42.00 -2.29
N SER A 239 -15.93 41.14 -1.30
CA SER A 239 -14.65 40.49 -1.06
C SER A 239 -14.21 39.69 -2.30
N PRO A 240 -12.91 39.74 -2.68
CA PRO A 240 -12.40 39.00 -3.83
C PRO A 240 -12.60 37.49 -3.68
N TRP A 241 -12.68 36.99 -2.44
CA TRP A 241 -12.85 35.57 -2.11
C TRP A 241 -14.27 35.07 -2.32
N LEU A 242 -15.29 35.93 -2.22
CA LEU A 242 -16.69 35.49 -2.23
C LEU A 242 -17.29 35.40 -3.65
N GLY A 243 -16.44 35.53 -4.67
CA GLY A 243 -16.81 35.39 -6.07
C GLY A 243 -17.88 36.39 -6.49
N GLY A 244 -17.75 37.65 -6.07
CA GLY A 244 -18.67 38.75 -6.37
C GLY A 244 -19.86 38.89 -5.44
N LEU A 245 -19.91 38.17 -4.31
CA LEU A 245 -20.87 38.46 -3.24
C LEU A 245 -20.26 39.48 -2.28
N ASP A 246 -21.06 40.44 -1.87
CA ASP A 246 -20.80 41.24 -0.68
C ASP A 246 -21.46 40.53 0.51
N ILE A 247 -20.71 40.31 1.61
CA ILE A 247 -21.26 39.62 2.77
C ILE A 247 -22.26 40.49 3.54
N ASP A 248 -22.16 41.81 3.39
CA ASP A 248 -23.02 42.76 4.09
C ASP A 248 -24.45 42.75 3.53
N ASP A 249 -24.64 42.35 2.27
CA ASP A 249 -25.95 42.06 1.67
C ASP A 249 -26.70 40.92 2.40
N PHE A 250 -25.97 40.10 3.16
CA PHE A 250 -26.50 39.01 3.98
C PHE A 250 -26.50 39.33 5.48
N GLY A 251 -26.18 40.58 5.85
CA GLY A 251 -26.05 41.01 7.24
C GLY A 251 -24.84 40.39 7.94
N GLY A 252 -23.77 40.07 7.21
CA GLY A 252 -22.57 39.43 7.75
C GLY A 252 -22.71 37.91 7.99
N ASP A 253 -23.81 37.29 7.56
CA ASP A 253 -24.09 35.87 7.80
C ASP A 253 -23.58 34.98 6.64
N PRO A 254 -22.46 34.25 6.81
CA PRO A 254 -21.92 33.39 5.77
C PRO A 254 -22.86 32.24 5.41
N ILE A 255 -23.67 31.72 6.35
CA ILE A 255 -24.59 30.61 6.09
C ILE A 255 -25.66 31.03 5.08
N ARG A 256 -26.17 32.27 5.16
CA ARG A 256 -27.13 32.80 4.18
C ARG A 256 -26.50 32.96 2.80
N ALA A 257 -25.29 33.51 2.74
CA ALA A 257 -24.56 33.68 1.47
C ALA A 257 -24.28 32.32 0.80
N ILE A 258 -23.86 31.32 1.57
CA ILE A 258 -23.56 29.95 1.11
C ILE A 258 -24.74 29.30 0.39
N LYS A 259 -25.97 29.51 0.88
CA LYS A 259 -27.19 28.96 0.24
C LYS A 259 -27.39 29.48 -1.18
N THR A 260 -26.95 30.71 -1.49
CA THR A 260 -27.21 31.34 -2.79
C THR A 260 -26.49 30.65 -3.96
N PHE A 261 -25.39 29.95 -3.68
CA PHE A 261 -24.66 29.17 -4.68
C PHE A 261 -24.69 27.66 -4.42
N GLY A 262 -25.49 27.23 -3.43
CA GLY A 262 -25.83 25.83 -3.21
C GLY A 262 -24.72 24.97 -2.58
N ALA A 263 -23.74 25.57 -1.89
CA ALA A 263 -22.83 24.77 -1.09
C ALA A 263 -23.56 24.11 0.10
N THR A 264 -23.17 22.88 0.41
CA THR A 264 -23.85 22.02 1.40
C THR A 264 -23.15 22.01 2.75
N THR A 265 -21.93 22.53 2.80
CA THR A 265 -21.08 22.52 3.99
C THR A 265 -20.42 23.88 4.14
N PHE A 266 -20.42 24.39 5.37
CA PHE A 266 -19.64 25.54 5.83
C PHE A 266 -18.38 25.03 6.53
N SER A 267 -17.21 25.48 6.07
CA SER A 267 -15.91 25.06 6.60
C SER A 267 -15.11 26.26 7.08
N PRO A 268 -15.35 26.74 8.31
CA PRO A 268 -14.67 27.90 8.86
C PRO A 268 -13.39 27.55 9.64
N VAL A 269 -12.50 28.53 9.81
CA VAL A 269 -11.48 28.48 10.86
C VAL A 269 -12.14 28.27 12.24
N HIS A 270 -11.57 27.44 13.10
CA HIS A 270 -12.18 27.14 14.41
C HIS A 270 -12.23 28.37 15.36
N GLY A 271 -11.20 29.21 15.36
CA GLY A 271 -11.11 30.44 16.15
C GLY A 271 -9.79 31.17 15.99
N PHE A 272 -9.53 32.14 16.87
CA PHE A 272 -8.40 33.08 16.78
C PHE A 272 -7.59 33.12 18.09
N PRO A 273 -6.25 33.23 18.04
CA PRO A 273 -5.42 33.15 16.83
C PRO A 273 -5.56 31.79 16.14
N GLN A 274 -5.33 31.78 14.81
CA GLN A 274 -5.39 30.55 14.03
C GLN A 274 -4.32 29.58 14.54
N GLY A 275 -4.72 28.36 14.93
CA GLY A 275 -3.85 27.37 15.55
C GLY A 275 -3.70 27.47 17.07
N GLY A 276 -4.41 28.40 17.72
CA GLY A 276 -4.53 28.42 19.20
C GLY A 276 -5.44 27.31 19.74
N SER A 277 -5.42 27.10 21.04
CA SER A 277 -6.30 26.15 21.74
C SER A 277 -7.40 26.88 22.50
N VAL A 278 -8.57 26.25 22.68
CA VAL A 278 -9.60 26.73 23.62
C VAL A 278 -9.10 26.82 25.07
N ALA A 279 -7.96 26.21 25.39
CA ALA A 279 -7.31 26.33 26.68
C ALA A 279 -6.45 27.61 26.81
N ASP A 280 -6.16 28.31 25.70
CA ASP A 280 -5.35 29.52 25.71
C ASP A 280 -6.18 30.73 26.17
N PRO A 281 -5.63 31.62 27.01
CA PRO A 281 -6.39 32.73 27.59
C PRO A 281 -6.87 33.75 26.54
N ASP A 282 -6.12 33.93 25.45
CA ASP A 282 -6.44 34.88 24.39
C ASP A 282 -7.25 34.25 23.26
N TYR A 283 -7.62 32.97 23.37
CA TYR A 283 -8.37 32.27 22.34
C TYR A 283 -9.81 32.76 22.26
N ARG A 284 -10.25 33.07 21.04
CA ARG A 284 -11.60 33.51 20.72
C ARG A 284 -12.24 32.52 19.76
N PRO A 285 -13.26 31.75 20.18
CA PRO A 285 -13.94 30.82 19.29
C PRO A 285 -14.65 31.60 18.18
N TYR A 286 -14.40 31.21 16.93
CA TYR A 286 -15.22 31.69 15.81
C TYR A 286 -16.42 30.77 15.60
N VAL A 287 -16.17 29.47 15.67
CA VAL A 287 -17.24 28.46 15.65
C VAL A 287 -17.88 28.36 17.03
N THR A 288 -19.20 28.46 17.07
CA THR A 288 -19.98 28.34 18.31
C THR A 288 -21.14 27.36 18.12
N ALA A 289 -21.64 26.79 19.20
CA ALA A 289 -22.81 25.91 19.15
C ALA A 289 -24.05 26.58 18.51
N GLU A 290 -24.23 27.91 18.66
CA GLU A 290 -25.34 28.60 17.99
C GLU A 290 -25.10 28.74 16.48
N MET A 291 -23.87 29.00 16.04
CA MET A 291 -23.52 29.01 14.62
C MET A 291 -23.76 27.64 13.98
N VAL A 292 -23.41 26.56 14.69
CA VAL A 292 -23.69 25.18 14.25
C VAL A 292 -25.20 24.93 14.13
N ARG A 293 -25.99 25.24 15.17
CA ARG A 293 -27.46 25.11 15.10
C ARG A 293 -28.07 25.96 13.99
N HIS A 294 -27.55 27.16 13.75
CA HIS A 294 -27.99 28.04 12.67
C HIS A 294 -27.70 27.45 11.29
N ALA A 295 -26.52 26.88 11.09
CA ALA A 295 -26.17 26.15 9.87
C ALA A 295 -27.10 24.93 9.65
N HIS A 296 -27.31 24.12 10.69
CA HIS A 296 -28.20 22.95 10.64
C HIS A 296 -29.66 23.31 10.34
N ARG A 297 -30.20 24.39 10.93
CA ARG A 297 -31.54 24.93 10.58
C ARG A 297 -31.65 25.32 9.11
N ASN A 298 -30.52 25.62 8.47
CA ASN A 298 -30.42 25.94 7.06
C ASN A 298 -30.03 24.76 6.16
N GLY A 299 -29.92 23.55 6.71
CA GLY A 299 -29.53 22.34 5.98
C GLY A 299 -28.05 22.33 5.57
N ILE A 300 -27.21 23.13 6.23
CA ILE A 300 -25.78 23.24 5.98
C ILE A 300 -25.00 22.54 7.09
N LYS A 301 -24.07 21.66 6.71
CA LYS A 301 -23.13 21.01 7.64
C LYS A 301 -22.03 21.97 8.07
N VAL A 302 -21.42 21.75 9.24
CA VAL A 302 -20.28 22.53 9.73
C VAL A 302 -19.08 21.61 9.95
N VAL A 303 -17.98 21.89 9.26
CA VAL A 303 -16.72 21.12 9.37
C VAL A 303 -15.55 22.10 9.52
N PRO A 304 -15.16 22.49 10.74
CA PRO A 304 -14.09 23.46 10.92
C PRO A 304 -12.68 22.88 10.72
N TRP A 305 -11.72 23.79 10.52
CA TRP A 305 -10.31 23.49 10.29
C TRP A 305 -9.39 24.53 10.99
N THR A 306 -8.10 24.27 11.19
CA THR A 306 -7.49 22.94 11.38
C THR A 306 -7.30 22.76 12.89
N VAL A 307 -7.79 21.66 13.44
CA VAL A 307 -7.91 21.48 14.90
C VAL A 307 -7.04 20.33 15.37
N ASP A 308 -6.04 20.61 16.22
CA ASP A 308 -4.96 19.66 16.50
C ASP A 308 -4.82 19.25 17.98
N ASP A 309 -5.44 19.99 18.89
CA ASP A 309 -5.37 19.77 20.33
C ASP A 309 -6.67 19.17 20.89
N TYR A 310 -6.51 18.29 21.88
CA TYR A 310 -7.63 17.60 22.53
C TYR A 310 -8.71 18.54 23.09
N PRO A 311 -8.38 19.62 23.83
CA PRO A 311 -9.39 20.57 24.32
C PRO A 311 -10.28 21.12 23.19
N THR A 312 -9.69 21.60 22.10
CA THR A 312 -10.46 22.19 21.00
C THR A 312 -11.27 21.14 20.24
N LEU A 313 -10.70 19.94 20.00
CA LEU A 313 -11.42 18.82 19.40
C LEU A 313 -12.69 18.47 20.21
N ARG A 314 -12.56 18.28 21.53
CA ARG A 314 -13.69 17.95 22.41
C ARG A 314 -14.74 19.06 22.43
N LYS A 315 -14.30 20.32 22.51
CA LYS A 315 -15.21 21.47 22.47
C LYS A 315 -16.04 21.50 21.18
N LEU A 316 -15.41 21.35 20.02
CA LEU A 316 -16.12 21.44 18.74
C LEU A 316 -17.07 20.25 18.53
N VAL A 317 -16.66 19.05 18.95
CA VAL A 317 -17.56 17.88 18.98
C VAL A 317 -18.77 18.16 19.88
N ALA A 318 -18.57 18.74 21.07
CA ALA A 318 -19.66 19.11 21.98
C ALA A 318 -20.57 20.22 21.42
N ASP A 319 -20.02 21.15 20.64
CA ASP A 319 -20.79 22.19 19.93
C ASP A 319 -21.66 21.62 18.79
N GLY A 320 -21.45 20.35 18.41
CA GLY A 320 -22.29 19.61 17.48
C GLY A 320 -21.87 19.71 16.01
N VAL A 321 -20.60 20.03 15.72
CA VAL A 321 -20.09 20.03 14.33
C VAL A 321 -20.26 18.65 13.68
N ASP A 322 -20.35 18.61 12.35
CA ASP A 322 -20.57 17.37 11.59
C ASP A 322 -19.27 16.59 11.31
N GLY A 323 -18.13 17.27 11.45
CA GLY A 323 -16.80 16.74 11.22
C GLY A 323 -15.74 17.74 11.61
N ILE A 324 -14.48 17.33 11.58
CA ILE A 324 -13.32 18.20 11.83
C ILE A 324 -12.20 17.84 10.85
N ILE A 325 -11.54 18.86 10.31
CA ILE A 325 -10.28 18.75 9.57
C ILE A 325 -9.12 18.93 10.56
N THR A 326 -8.23 17.94 10.64
CA THR A 326 -7.15 17.88 11.64
C THR A 326 -5.85 17.34 11.05
N ASP A 327 -4.71 17.85 11.55
CA ASP A 327 -3.39 17.28 11.24
C ASP A 327 -3.14 15.96 11.97
N TYR A 328 -3.90 15.69 13.03
CA TYR A 328 -3.76 14.53 13.91
C TYR A 328 -5.06 13.70 13.93
N PRO A 329 -5.36 12.98 12.82
CA PRO A 329 -6.59 12.20 12.69
C PRO A 329 -6.68 11.05 13.71
N ASP A 330 -5.55 10.57 14.23
CA ASP A 330 -5.47 9.65 15.36
C ASP A 330 -6.13 10.22 16.63
N ARG A 331 -5.78 11.46 17.00
CA ARG A 331 -6.39 12.15 18.15
C ARG A 331 -7.88 12.39 17.98
N LEU A 332 -8.30 12.78 16.77
CA LEU A 332 -9.72 12.97 16.49
C LEU A 332 -10.50 11.65 16.52
N ARG A 333 -9.89 10.53 16.11
CA ARG A 333 -10.49 9.20 16.28
C ARG A 333 -10.69 8.84 17.76
N GLU A 334 -9.72 9.16 18.62
CA GLU A 334 -9.87 8.97 20.07
C GLU A 334 -11.04 9.80 20.61
N VAL A 335 -11.10 11.09 20.30
CA VAL A 335 -12.21 11.97 20.71
C VAL A 335 -13.56 11.49 20.15
N ALA A 336 -13.60 11.01 18.91
CA ALA A 336 -14.81 10.45 18.32
C ALA A 336 -15.28 9.19 19.08
N ALA A 337 -14.35 8.32 19.47
CA ALA A 337 -14.64 7.12 20.27
C ALA A 337 -15.15 7.48 21.67
N GLU A 338 -14.52 8.48 22.33
CA GLU A 338 -14.95 9.02 23.64
C GLU A 338 -16.41 9.53 23.59
N ASN A 339 -16.84 10.04 22.43
CA ASN A 339 -18.19 10.56 22.20
C ASN A 339 -19.14 9.53 21.55
N HIS A 340 -18.79 8.25 21.57
CA HIS A 340 -19.58 7.12 21.09
C HIS A 340 -19.95 7.13 19.60
N PHE A 341 -19.23 7.90 18.78
CA PHE A 341 -19.40 7.84 17.33
C PHE A 341 -18.90 6.50 16.77
N ARG A 342 -19.54 6.05 15.68
CA ARG A 342 -19.05 4.90 14.94
C ARG A 342 -17.74 5.26 14.25
N LEU A 343 -16.64 4.61 14.65
CA LEU A 343 -15.33 4.84 14.04
C LEU A 343 -15.28 4.31 12.59
N PRO A 344 -14.69 5.06 11.66
CA PRO A 344 -14.40 4.55 10.32
C PRO A 344 -13.47 3.34 10.36
N ARG A 345 -13.66 2.43 9.41
CA ARG A 345 -12.84 1.23 9.24
C ARG A 345 -11.39 1.60 8.93
N ALA A 346 -10.46 0.96 9.63
CA ALA A 346 -9.04 0.92 9.27
C ALA A 346 -8.80 -0.10 8.15
N TYR A 347 -7.93 0.24 7.19
CA TYR A 347 -7.60 -0.63 6.08
C TYR A 347 -6.18 -1.18 6.23
N ALA A 348 -6.04 -2.51 6.26
CA ALA A 348 -4.73 -3.14 6.18
C ALA A 348 -4.09 -2.81 4.82
N SER A 349 -2.76 -2.65 4.80
CA SER A 349 -2.08 -2.42 3.53
C SER A 349 -2.26 -3.64 2.59
N PRO A 350 -2.59 -3.39 1.32
CA PRO A 350 -2.80 -4.45 0.33
C PRO A 350 -1.48 -5.00 -0.25
N PHE A 351 -0.34 -4.40 0.07
CA PHE A 351 0.93 -4.73 -0.58
C PHE A 351 1.65 -5.86 0.15
N ASP A 352 2.32 -6.75 -0.57
CA ASP A 352 3.12 -7.83 0.00
C ASP A 352 4.62 -7.56 -0.17
N ILE A 353 5.32 -7.37 0.95
CA ILE A 353 6.78 -7.20 1.02
C ILE A 353 7.37 -8.53 1.40
N GLN A 354 8.03 -9.18 0.45
CA GLN A 354 8.68 -10.46 0.66
C GLN A 354 10.20 -10.30 0.77
N ALA A 355 10.76 -10.75 1.89
CA ALA A 355 12.20 -10.78 2.10
C ALA A 355 12.79 -12.03 1.42
N HIS A 356 13.39 -11.86 0.24
CA HIS A 356 13.95 -12.94 -0.59
C HIS A 356 15.09 -13.65 0.15
N ARG A 357 14.94 -14.96 0.36
CA ARG A 357 15.84 -15.80 1.18
C ARG A 357 16.10 -15.20 2.57
N GLY A 358 15.13 -14.46 3.09
CA GLY A 358 15.23 -13.71 4.35
C GLY A 358 15.96 -12.36 4.28
N GLY A 359 16.16 -11.79 3.09
CA GLY A 359 16.86 -10.53 2.89
C GLY A 359 18.36 -10.70 2.68
N ARG A 360 18.73 -11.47 1.65
CA ARG A 360 20.14 -11.85 1.39
C ARG A 360 21.09 -10.68 1.19
N ALA A 361 20.62 -9.49 0.82
CA ALA A 361 21.49 -8.31 0.73
C ALA A 361 22.04 -7.88 2.09
N VAL A 362 21.38 -8.24 3.19
CA VAL A 362 21.71 -7.77 4.55
C VAL A 362 22.37 -8.86 5.41
N ARG A 363 21.95 -10.11 5.23
CA ARG A 363 22.42 -11.27 6.02
C ARG A 363 22.65 -12.49 5.11
N PRO A 364 23.43 -13.50 5.52
CA PRO A 364 23.69 -14.69 4.73
C PRO A 364 22.38 -15.41 4.40
N GLU A 365 22.17 -15.72 3.12
CA GLU A 365 20.88 -16.17 2.59
C GLU A 365 20.39 -17.46 3.23
N ASN A 366 19.06 -17.61 3.34
CA ASN A 366 18.42 -18.85 3.79
C ASN A 366 18.91 -19.35 5.17
N THR A 367 19.45 -18.45 6.01
CA THR A 367 19.87 -18.72 7.40
C THR A 367 18.85 -18.23 8.42
N LEU A 368 18.90 -18.75 9.66
CA LEU A 368 18.04 -18.24 10.74
C LEU A 368 18.37 -16.79 11.09
N ALA A 369 19.60 -16.33 10.89
CA ALA A 369 19.97 -14.93 11.04
C ALA A 369 19.25 -14.02 10.04
N ALA A 370 19.17 -14.40 8.76
CA ALA A 370 18.44 -13.64 7.75
C ALA A 370 16.94 -13.54 8.10
N PHE A 371 16.30 -14.67 8.41
CA PHE A 371 14.89 -14.66 8.81
C PHE A 371 14.61 -13.84 10.07
N ARG A 372 15.49 -13.91 11.10
CA ARG A 372 15.38 -13.04 12.30
C ARG A 372 15.47 -11.56 11.94
N ASN A 373 16.38 -11.20 11.03
CA ASN A 373 16.54 -9.83 10.57
C ASN A 373 15.28 -9.33 9.84
N ALA A 374 14.71 -10.15 8.94
CA ALA A 374 13.46 -9.83 8.27
C ALA A 374 12.27 -9.72 9.25
N LEU A 375 12.15 -10.62 10.22
CA LEU A 375 11.08 -10.59 11.23
C LEU A 375 11.13 -9.35 12.12
N ALA A 376 12.32 -8.80 12.36
CA ALA A 376 12.52 -7.56 13.12
C ALA A 376 12.00 -6.31 12.38
N MET A 377 11.71 -6.40 11.08
CA MET A 377 11.06 -5.35 10.30
C MET A 377 9.54 -5.57 10.32
N PRO A 378 8.76 -4.79 11.09
CA PRO A 378 7.31 -5.01 11.20
C PRO A 378 6.58 -4.87 9.85
N GLU A 379 7.14 -4.12 8.90
CA GLU A 379 6.56 -3.89 7.58
C GLU A 379 6.73 -5.06 6.59
N VAL A 380 7.68 -5.97 6.84
CA VAL A 380 7.83 -7.21 6.07
C VAL A 380 6.65 -8.12 6.38
N SER A 381 5.93 -8.54 5.33
CA SER A 381 4.72 -9.38 5.46
C SER A 381 4.97 -10.86 5.18
N THR A 382 6.02 -11.18 4.43
CA THR A 382 6.30 -12.54 4.00
C THR A 382 7.79 -12.84 4.08
N LEU A 383 8.14 -13.98 4.67
CA LEU A 383 9.47 -14.57 4.49
C LEU A 383 9.44 -15.43 3.23
N GLU A 384 10.28 -15.11 2.27
CA GLU A 384 10.51 -15.94 1.09
C GLU A 384 11.73 -16.83 1.37
N LEU A 385 11.65 -18.10 0.98
CA LEU A 385 12.71 -19.08 1.18
C LEU A 385 12.62 -20.26 0.21
N ASP A 386 13.76 -20.93 0.05
CA ASP A 386 13.89 -22.11 -0.79
C ASP A 386 13.97 -23.39 0.02
N THR A 387 13.57 -24.52 -0.55
CA THR A 387 13.66 -25.82 0.12
C THR A 387 14.33 -26.89 -0.74
N GLY A 388 15.00 -27.80 -0.03
CA GLY A 388 15.51 -29.08 -0.52
C GLY A 388 15.21 -30.21 0.46
N VAL A 389 15.52 -31.44 0.08
CA VAL A 389 15.34 -32.63 0.94
C VAL A 389 16.64 -33.40 1.02
N THR A 390 17.07 -33.71 2.25
CA THR A 390 18.28 -34.49 2.53
C THR A 390 18.09 -35.98 2.21
N GLN A 391 19.20 -36.73 2.19
CA GLN A 391 19.23 -38.19 2.00
C GLN A 391 18.35 -38.93 3.03
N ASP A 392 18.37 -38.48 4.29
CA ASP A 392 17.57 -39.01 5.40
C ASP A 392 16.15 -38.41 5.45
N GLY A 393 15.75 -37.68 4.40
CA GLY A 393 14.37 -37.26 4.16
C GLY A 393 13.92 -36.03 4.94
N VAL A 394 14.85 -35.20 5.42
CA VAL A 394 14.57 -33.96 6.16
C VAL A 394 14.45 -32.78 5.19
N LEU A 395 13.43 -31.95 5.37
CA LEU A 395 13.29 -30.69 4.65
C LEU A 395 14.27 -29.66 5.21
N VAL A 396 15.13 -29.13 4.35
CA VAL A 396 16.12 -28.10 4.67
C VAL A 396 15.92 -26.89 3.78
N VAL A 397 16.42 -25.74 4.25
CA VAL A 397 16.24 -24.44 3.59
C VAL A 397 17.52 -24.08 2.86
N SER A 398 17.47 -24.10 1.53
CA SER A 398 18.63 -23.82 0.67
C SER A 398 18.16 -23.57 -0.76
N HIS A 399 18.77 -22.57 -1.40
CA HIS A 399 18.45 -22.20 -2.77
C HIS A 399 19.03 -23.16 -3.80
N ASP A 400 20.23 -23.69 -3.55
CA ASP A 400 20.92 -24.51 -4.54
C ASP A 400 20.66 -26.00 -4.28
N ARG A 401 20.53 -26.80 -5.34
CA ARG A 401 20.38 -28.26 -5.19
C ARG A 401 21.64 -28.94 -4.66
N ALA A 402 22.79 -28.26 -4.78
CA ALA A 402 24.05 -28.62 -4.15
C ALA A 402 24.48 -27.57 -3.14
N VAL A 403 25.27 -27.97 -2.14
CA VAL A 403 25.85 -27.04 -1.17
C VAL A 403 26.80 -26.09 -1.90
N ASN A 404 26.44 -24.81 -1.98
CA ASN A 404 27.16 -23.85 -2.78
C ASN A 404 28.42 -23.31 -2.08
N GLY A 405 29.58 -23.58 -2.67
CA GLY A 405 30.87 -23.14 -2.13
C GLY A 405 31.13 -21.64 -2.20
N SER A 406 30.32 -20.86 -2.92
CA SER A 406 30.44 -19.40 -2.94
C SER A 406 30.15 -18.78 -1.57
N HIS A 407 29.22 -19.37 -0.80
CA HIS A 407 28.79 -18.85 0.49
C HIS A 407 28.80 -19.87 1.64
N CYS A 408 29.06 -21.16 1.36
CA CYS A 408 29.23 -22.19 2.39
C CYS A 408 30.68 -22.70 2.49
N VAL A 409 31.05 -23.21 3.67
CA VAL A 409 32.34 -23.83 3.97
C VAL A 409 32.18 -25.03 4.91
N ASP A 410 32.90 -26.11 4.61
CA ASP A 410 33.00 -27.26 5.50
C ASP A 410 33.79 -26.89 6.77
N THR A 411 33.25 -27.20 7.95
CA THR A 411 33.97 -26.96 9.23
C THR A 411 34.59 -28.24 9.81
N ALA A 412 33.93 -29.38 9.66
CA ALA A 412 34.40 -30.69 10.11
C ALA A 412 33.61 -31.83 9.43
N PRO A 413 34.12 -33.07 9.41
CA PRO A 413 33.32 -34.22 9.01
C PRO A 413 32.29 -34.58 10.11
N ALA A 414 31.11 -35.06 9.70
CA ALA A 414 30.05 -35.52 10.60
C ALA A 414 30.48 -36.68 11.51
N ARG A 415 31.45 -37.48 11.05
CA ARG A 415 32.12 -38.54 11.79
C ARG A 415 33.57 -38.69 11.30
N PRO A 416 34.51 -39.15 12.15
CA PRO A 416 35.87 -39.44 11.70
C PRO A 416 35.89 -40.41 10.51
N GLY A 417 36.62 -40.04 9.45
CA GLY A 417 36.72 -40.84 8.23
C GLY A 417 35.43 -40.94 7.41
N ASP A 418 34.52 -39.98 7.52
CA ASP A 418 33.34 -39.94 6.65
C ASP A 418 33.77 -39.91 5.17
N PRO A 419 33.43 -40.93 4.36
CA PRO A 419 33.82 -40.98 2.95
C PRO A 419 33.21 -39.85 2.13
N GLU A 420 32.13 -39.24 2.64
CA GLU A 420 31.47 -38.15 1.95
C GLU A 420 32.07 -36.76 2.27
N PHE A 421 33.06 -36.64 3.15
CA PHE A 421 33.72 -35.35 3.41
C PHE A 421 34.82 -35.06 2.38
N PRO A 422 34.95 -33.84 1.81
CA PRO A 422 34.17 -32.61 2.08
C PRO A 422 32.77 -32.62 1.46
N TYR A 423 31.83 -31.90 2.09
CA TYR A 423 30.42 -31.89 1.69
C TYR A 423 30.06 -30.74 0.74
N VAL A 424 30.77 -29.61 0.80
CA VAL A 424 30.53 -28.48 -0.11
C VAL A 424 30.74 -28.92 -1.56
N GLY A 425 29.80 -28.56 -2.43
CA GLY A 425 29.73 -28.98 -3.84
C GLY A 425 28.90 -30.25 -4.08
N LYS A 426 28.52 -31.00 -3.05
CA LYS A 426 27.65 -32.17 -3.18
C LYS A 426 26.17 -31.80 -3.16
N LEU A 427 25.35 -32.65 -3.76
CA LEU A 427 23.90 -32.45 -3.78
C LEU A 427 23.32 -32.61 -2.37
N ILE A 428 22.37 -31.75 -2.02
CA ILE A 428 21.66 -31.80 -0.74
C ILE A 428 21.01 -33.18 -0.54
N HIS A 429 20.47 -33.76 -1.62
CA HIS A 429 19.81 -35.06 -1.57
C HIS A 429 20.74 -36.25 -1.32
N ASP A 430 22.06 -36.08 -1.47
CA ASP A 430 23.07 -37.12 -1.20
C ASP A 430 23.61 -37.04 0.23
N LEU A 431 23.30 -35.96 0.95
CA LEU A 431 23.81 -35.69 2.29
C LEU A 431 22.71 -35.88 3.34
N THR A 432 23.09 -36.41 4.50
CA THR A 432 22.22 -36.47 5.69
C THR A 432 22.16 -35.11 6.39
N LEU A 433 21.12 -34.86 7.19
CA LEU A 433 21.05 -33.64 8.01
C LEU A 433 22.29 -33.49 8.90
N ARG A 434 22.78 -34.60 9.47
CA ARG A 434 23.97 -34.58 10.35
C ARG A 434 25.20 -34.02 9.62
N GLN A 435 25.38 -34.33 8.33
CA GLN A 435 26.45 -33.79 7.50
C GLN A 435 26.23 -32.32 7.19
N LEU A 436 25.02 -31.92 6.80
CA LEU A 436 24.73 -30.50 6.55
C LEU A 436 24.94 -29.61 7.79
N ARG A 437 24.77 -30.16 9.01
CA ARG A 437 25.00 -29.43 10.27
C ARG A 437 26.47 -29.15 10.59
N THR A 438 27.42 -29.65 9.82
CA THR A 438 28.84 -29.30 9.94
C THR A 438 29.29 -28.28 8.90
N ILE A 439 28.37 -27.73 8.12
CA ILE A 439 28.64 -26.71 7.10
C ILE A 439 28.25 -25.34 7.67
N ASP A 440 29.18 -24.39 7.59
CA ASP A 440 28.96 -22.98 7.92
C ASP A 440 28.60 -22.24 6.63
N CYS A 441 27.40 -21.67 6.59
CA CYS A 441 26.90 -20.84 5.49
C CYS A 441 26.66 -19.39 5.93
N GLY A 442 27.27 -18.97 7.04
CA GLY A 442 27.18 -17.62 7.58
C GLY A 442 28.48 -16.84 7.56
N SER A 443 29.63 -17.52 7.52
CA SER A 443 30.94 -16.86 7.56
C SER A 443 31.33 -16.15 6.25
N LYS A 444 30.90 -16.66 5.09
CA LYS A 444 31.21 -16.05 3.80
C LYS A 444 30.14 -15.05 3.41
N THR A 445 30.57 -13.95 2.80
CA THR A 445 29.69 -13.00 2.11
C THR A 445 29.97 -13.01 0.62
N LEU A 446 28.99 -12.56 -0.16
CA LEU A 446 29.07 -12.54 -1.62
C LEU A 446 29.71 -11.22 -2.11
N PRO A 447 30.70 -11.25 -3.02
CA PRO A 447 31.34 -10.03 -3.54
C PRO A 447 30.38 -9.01 -4.15
N GLU A 448 29.30 -9.48 -4.76
CA GLU A 448 28.25 -8.64 -5.35
C GLU A 448 27.31 -8.01 -4.31
N LEU A 449 27.38 -8.40 -3.04
CA LEU A 449 26.59 -7.86 -1.93
C LEU A 449 27.54 -7.24 -0.87
N PRO A 450 28.16 -6.09 -1.16
CA PRO A 450 29.18 -5.50 -0.29
C PRO A 450 28.68 -5.13 1.11
N GLU A 451 27.38 -4.86 1.25
CA GLU A 451 26.74 -4.48 2.52
C GLU A 451 26.26 -5.68 3.35
N GLN A 452 26.34 -6.90 2.81
CA GLN A 452 25.95 -8.11 3.52
C GLN A 452 26.90 -8.33 4.71
N GLN A 453 26.34 -8.52 5.90
CA GLN A 453 27.15 -8.77 7.10
C GLN A 453 27.20 -10.27 7.39
N PRO A 454 28.40 -10.86 7.59
CA PRO A 454 28.53 -12.27 7.91
C PRO A 454 28.01 -12.56 9.32
N VAL A 455 27.55 -13.80 9.53
CA VAL A 455 27.17 -14.32 10.84
C VAL A 455 27.82 -15.70 11.01
N PRO A 456 29.10 -15.75 11.42
CA PRO A 456 29.86 -16.99 11.51
C PRO A 456 29.15 -18.07 12.32
N GLY A 457 29.17 -19.30 11.80
CA GLY A 457 28.54 -20.46 12.44
C GLY A 457 27.05 -20.65 12.14
N GLU A 458 26.40 -19.77 11.37
CA GLU A 458 25.08 -20.08 10.82
C GLU A 458 25.17 -21.28 9.87
N LYS A 459 24.16 -22.14 9.93
CA LYS A 459 24.11 -23.41 9.21
C LYS A 459 22.93 -23.41 8.26
N ILE A 460 22.89 -24.36 7.33
CA ILE A 460 21.67 -24.69 6.59
C ILE A 460 20.58 -25.09 7.63
N PRO A 461 19.47 -24.33 7.74
CA PRO A 461 18.41 -24.67 8.67
C PRO A 461 17.51 -25.77 8.10
N THR A 462 16.83 -26.46 9.01
CA THR A 462 15.65 -27.26 8.64
C THR A 462 14.47 -26.34 8.40
N LEU A 463 13.52 -26.76 7.57
CA LEU A 463 12.28 -26.02 7.41
C LEU A 463 11.55 -25.86 8.76
N GLN A 464 11.57 -26.87 9.62
CA GLN A 464 10.93 -26.81 10.93
C GLN A 464 11.48 -25.69 11.81
N GLU A 465 12.79 -25.45 11.81
CA GLU A 465 13.38 -24.34 12.57
C GLU A 465 12.91 -22.97 12.06
N VAL A 466 12.75 -22.81 10.74
CA VAL A 466 12.20 -21.57 10.17
C VAL A 466 10.71 -21.41 10.52
N LEU A 467 9.93 -22.49 10.46
CA LEU A 467 8.53 -22.49 10.89
C LEU A 467 8.42 -22.10 12.37
N ASP A 468 9.23 -22.69 13.25
CA ASP A 468 9.23 -22.37 14.67
C ASP A 468 9.60 -20.91 14.90
N LEU A 469 10.61 -20.40 14.21
CA LEU A 469 11.00 -18.99 14.27
C LEU A 469 9.87 -18.06 13.82
N ALA A 470 9.18 -18.40 12.73
CA ALA A 470 8.08 -17.60 12.20
C ALA A 470 6.87 -17.54 13.14
N THR A 471 6.75 -18.45 14.13
CA THR A 471 5.70 -18.35 15.15
C THR A 471 5.83 -17.14 16.08
N SER A 472 6.99 -16.47 16.08
CA SER A 472 7.20 -15.21 16.81
C SER A 472 6.32 -14.05 16.32
N ARG A 473 5.70 -14.18 15.14
CA ARG A 473 4.75 -13.23 14.56
C ARG A 473 3.48 -13.92 14.07
N GLU A 474 2.32 -13.45 14.49
CA GLU A 474 1.04 -14.00 14.04
C GLU A 474 0.66 -13.56 12.62
N ASP A 475 1.15 -12.39 12.21
CA ASP A 475 0.85 -11.75 10.94
C ASP A 475 1.76 -12.19 9.77
N ILE A 476 2.93 -12.77 10.07
CA ILE A 476 3.91 -13.17 9.05
C ILE A 476 3.39 -14.33 8.20
N ARG A 477 3.66 -14.25 6.89
CA ARG A 477 3.41 -15.30 5.91
C ARG A 477 4.72 -15.94 5.44
N LEU A 478 4.61 -17.08 4.78
CA LEU A 478 5.73 -17.80 4.18
C LEU A 478 5.47 -18.02 2.69
N ASN A 479 6.46 -17.73 1.84
CA ASN A 479 6.46 -18.10 0.44
C ASN A 479 7.61 -19.07 0.17
N ILE A 480 7.29 -20.33 -0.08
CA ILE A 480 8.27 -21.42 0.00
C ILE A 480 8.47 -22.04 -1.38
N GLU A 481 9.67 -21.90 -1.93
CA GLU A 481 10.06 -22.48 -3.20
C GLU A 481 10.45 -23.96 -3.04
N THR A 482 9.92 -24.83 -3.92
CA THR A 482 10.51 -26.17 -4.11
C THR A 482 11.63 -26.07 -5.14
N LYS A 483 12.89 -26.20 -4.70
CA LYS A 483 14.04 -26.17 -5.61
C LYS A 483 14.26 -27.53 -6.27
N ILE A 484 13.64 -27.72 -7.43
CA ILE A 484 13.66 -28.98 -8.20
C ILE A 484 13.62 -28.69 -9.70
N SER A 485 14.21 -29.58 -10.49
CA SER A 485 14.17 -29.50 -11.96
C SER A 485 13.42 -30.68 -12.58
N PRO A 486 12.65 -30.45 -13.65
CA PRO A 486 12.09 -31.52 -14.45
C PRO A 486 13.10 -32.18 -15.40
N LEU A 487 14.31 -31.62 -15.53
CA LEU A 487 15.29 -32.05 -16.53
C LEU A 487 16.32 -33.05 -16.00
N VAL A 488 16.51 -33.12 -14.68
CA VAL A 488 17.50 -34.00 -14.04
C VAL A 488 16.93 -34.59 -12.76
N ARG A 489 17.61 -35.62 -12.22
CA ARG A 489 17.20 -36.35 -11.01
C ARG A 489 18.24 -36.19 -9.90
N ASP A 490 18.41 -34.96 -9.44
CA ASP A 490 19.41 -34.56 -8.43
C ASP A 490 18.75 -34.06 -7.13
N THR A 491 17.48 -34.36 -6.96
CA THR A 491 16.64 -34.07 -5.80
C THR A 491 15.71 -35.27 -5.56
N LEU A 492 15.02 -35.27 -4.43
CA LEU A 492 13.96 -36.25 -4.18
C LEU A 492 12.85 -36.12 -5.26
N GLU A 493 12.25 -37.25 -5.64
CA GLU A 493 11.16 -37.27 -6.63
C GLU A 493 10.04 -36.27 -6.26
N TYR A 494 9.53 -35.53 -7.25
CA TYR A 494 8.70 -34.35 -7.00
C TYR A 494 7.44 -34.66 -6.18
N ARG A 495 6.79 -35.83 -6.34
CA ARG A 495 5.61 -36.17 -5.52
C ARG A 495 5.99 -36.41 -4.09
N GLU A 496 7.11 -37.07 -3.82
CA GLU A 496 7.57 -37.28 -2.45
C GLU A 496 8.00 -35.97 -1.78
N PHE A 497 8.77 -35.14 -2.49
CA PHE A 497 9.15 -33.81 -2.01
C PHE A 497 7.91 -32.95 -1.72
N THR A 498 7.04 -32.74 -2.71
CA THR A 498 5.83 -31.93 -2.51
C THR A 498 4.93 -32.49 -1.40
N ARG A 499 4.80 -33.81 -1.26
CA ARG A 499 4.01 -34.41 -0.16
C ARG A 499 4.62 -34.11 1.21
N LYS A 500 5.95 -34.20 1.34
CA LYS A 500 6.65 -33.82 2.58
C LYS A 500 6.41 -32.35 2.91
N LEU A 501 6.55 -31.47 1.91
CA LEU A 501 6.35 -30.03 2.11
C LEU A 501 4.92 -29.69 2.51
N VAL A 502 3.91 -30.21 1.80
CA VAL A 502 2.50 -29.97 2.15
C VAL A 502 2.18 -30.42 3.58
N ARG A 503 2.67 -31.59 4.00
CA ARG A 503 2.49 -32.09 5.37
C ARG A 503 3.16 -31.19 6.42
N ALA A 504 4.37 -30.70 6.14
CA ALA A 504 5.05 -29.76 7.03
C ALA A 504 4.28 -28.43 7.19
N LEU A 505 3.51 -28.05 6.18
CA LEU A 505 2.73 -26.81 6.14
C LEU A 505 1.26 -26.96 6.58
N ASP A 506 0.84 -28.12 7.09
CA ASP A 506 -0.58 -28.34 7.47
C ASP A 506 -1.08 -27.28 8.46
N ARG A 507 -0.29 -26.94 9.48
CA ARG A 507 -0.59 -25.88 10.48
C ARG A 507 -0.43 -24.45 9.95
N TRP A 508 0.18 -24.30 8.79
CA TRP A 508 0.42 -23.02 8.12
C TRP A 508 -0.54 -22.77 6.96
N THR A 509 -1.51 -23.65 6.73
CA THR A 509 -2.56 -23.47 5.72
C THR A 509 -3.23 -22.09 5.89
N GLY A 510 -3.18 -21.26 4.85
CA GLY A 510 -3.70 -19.88 4.86
C GLY A 510 -2.65 -18.79 5.14
N ARG A 511 -1.49 -19.16 5.71
CA ARG A 511 -0.32 -18.28 5.92
C ARG A 511 0.93 -18.72 5.16
N ALA A 512 0.92 -19.88 4.51
CA ALA A 512 1.99 -20.33 3.63
C ALA A 512 1.51 -20.51 2.18
N THR A 513 2.38 -20.14 1.24
CA THR A 513 2.28 -20.44 -0.19
C THR A 513 3.41 -21.38 -0.61
N ILE A 514 3.13 -22.26 -1.58
CA ILE A 514 4.17 -23.03 -2.27
C ILE A 514 4.38 -22.42 -3.64
N GLN A 515 5.63 -22.06 -3.95
CA GLN A 515 6.04 -21.56 -5.26
C GLN A 515 7.00 -22.53 -5.94
N SER A 516 7.02 -22.54 -7.28
CA SER A 516 8.02 -23.33 -8.03
C SER A 516 8.07 -22.96 -9.51
N PHE A 517 9.26 -23.07 -10.10
CA PHE A 517 9.45 -23.14 -11.55
C PHE A 517 8.96 -24.45 -12.15
N ASP A 518 9.05 -25.56 -11.41
CA ASP A 518 8.50 -26.85 -11.82
C ASP A 518 7.03 -26.97 -11.39
N TRP A 519 6.12 -26.60 -12.28
CA TRP A 519 4.71 -26.53 -11.97
C TRP A 519 4.06 -27.89 -11.69
N ARG A 520 4.79 -29.00 -11.84
CA ARG A 520 4.32 -30.31 -11.33
C ARG A 520 4.14 -30.26 -9.82
N THR A 521 5.00 -29.54 -9.09
CA THR A 521 4.92 -29.43 -7.62
C THR A 521 3.70 -28.63 -7.19
N ILE A 522 3.45 -27.46 -7.78
CA ILE A 522 2.29 -26.63 -7.39
C ILE A 522 0.96 -27.30 -7.74
N ARG A 523 0.86 -27.94 -8.91
CA ARG A 523 -0.34 -28.71 -9.31
C ARG A 523 -0.61 -29.85 -8.35
N TYR A 524 0.43 -30.57 -7.94
CA TYR A 524 0.28 -31.68 -7.01
C TYR A 524 0.04 -31.22 -5.57
N ALA A 525 0.63 -30.10 -5.14
CA ALA A 525 0.35 -29.49 -3.84
C ALA A 525 -1.13 -29.14 -3.69
N ARG A 526 -1.73 -28.52 -4.73
CA ARG A 526 -3.17 -28.24 -4.80
C ARG A 526 -4.04 -29.49 -4.73
N GLN A 527 -3.60 -30.60 -5.33
CA GLN A 527 -4.31 -31.89 -5.24
C GLN A 527 -4.27 -32.47 -3.83
N LEU A 528 -3.15 -32.31 -3.12
CA LEU A 528 -2.99 -32.78 -1.74
C LEU A 528 -3.75 -31.92 -0.73
N ASN A 529 -3.71 -30.59 -0.89
CA ASN A 529 -4.40 -29.64 -0.02
C ASN A 529 -4.99 -28.49 -0.86
N PRO A 530 -6.29 -28.55 -1.21
CA PRO A 530 -6.97 -27.50 -1.97
C PRO A 530 -7.13 -26.15 -1.24
N ARG A 531 -6.62 -26.01 -0.01
CA ARG A 531 -6.57 -24.74 0.72
C ARG A 531 -5.19 -24.09 0.71
N ILE A 532 -4.14 -24.80 0.30
CA ILE A 532 -2.81 -24.17 0.16
C ILE A 532 -2.81 -23.29 -1.09
N GLU A 533 -2.40 -22.04 -0.91
CA GLU A 533 -2.17 -21.12 -2.03
C GLU A 533 -0.89 -21.54 -2.75
N THR A 534 -0.85 -21.33 -4.07
CA THR A 534 0.33 -21.67 -4.87
C THR A 534 0.68 -20.56 -5.85
N VAL A 535 1.97 -20.43 -6.12
CA VAL A 535 2.53 -19.39 -6.97
C VAL A 535 3.23 -20.05 -8.14
N ALA A 536 2.89 -19.61 -9.35
CA ALA A 536 3.61 -20.02 -10.55
C ALA A 536 4.82 -19.10 -10.72
N LEU A 537 6.02 -19.63 -10.51
CA LEU A 537 7.26 -18.92 -10.85
C LEU A 537 7.48 -18.99 -12.35
N VAL A 538 7.90 -17.86 -12.90
CA VAL A 538 7.98 -17.63 -14.33
C VAL A 538 9.30 -16.93 -14.67
N TRP A 539 10.22 -17.72 -15.19
CA TRP A 539 11.42 -17.21 -15.85
C TRP A 539 11.15 -16.98 -17.34
N GLN A 540 11.45 -15.77 -17.80
CA GLN A 540 11.20 -15.34 -19.16
C GLN A 540 12.46 -14.72 -19.78
N TYR A 541 13.20 -15.54 -20.53
CA TYR A 541 14.21 -15.09 -21.50
C TYR A 541 14.22 -16.01 -22.73
N GLY A 542 14.88 -15.57 -23.80
CA GLY A 542 14.88 -16.22 -25.10
C GLY A 542 15.72 -17.50 -25.14
N PRO A 543 15.70 -18.24 -26.27
CA PRO A 543 16.46 -19.48 -26.42
C PRO A 543 17.97 -19.32 -26.21
N ALA A 544 18.53 -18.13 -26.48
CA ALA A 544 19.95 -17.84 -26.28
C ALA A 544 20.34 -17.77 -24.80
N GLU A 545 19.39 -17.40 -23.92
CA GLU A 545 19.56 -17.33 -22.47
C GLU A 545 19.06 -18.58 -21.74
N CYS A 546 18.62 -19.60 -22.47
CA CYS A 546 18.12 -20.87 -21.93
C CYS A 546 19.02 -22.04 -22.33
N GLN A 547 20.32 -21.89 -22.09
CA GLN A 547 21.37 -22.83 -22.51
C GLN A 547 21.80 -23.79 -21.40
N THR A 548 21.58 -23.42 -20.13
CA THR A 548 22.03 -24.17 -18.97
C THR A 548 20.84 -24.69 -18.14
N LEU A 549 21.11 -25.68 -17.29
CA LEU A 549 20.12 -26.21 -16.34
C LEU A 549 19.71 -25.19 -15.27
N ALA A 550 20.52 -24.16 -15.03
CA ALA A 550 20.25 -23.12 -14.04
C ALA A 550 19.20 -22.10 -14.52
N ASP A 551 18.94 -22.05 -15.84
CA ASP A 551 18.16 -20.97 -16.43
C ASP A 551 16.63 -21.13 -16.23
N GLU A 552 16.17 -22.24 -15.60
CA GLU A 552 14.79 -22.52 -15.16
C GLU A 552 13.67 -21.99 -16.10
N CYS A 553 13.91 -22.04 -17.41
CA CYS A 553 13.21 -21.26 -18.43
C CYS A 553 11.77 -21.72 -18.71
N SER A 554 10.88 -21.44 -17.77
CA SER A 554 9.48 -21.84 -17.80
C SER A 554 8.72 -21.36 -19.05
N LEU A 555 9.03 -20.15 -19.55
CA LEU A 555 8.38 -19.54 -20.73
C LEU A 555 9.18 -19.61 -22.04
N ARG A 556 10.29 -20.35 -22.13
CA ARG A 556 11.03 -20.47 -23.41
C ARG A 556 10.13 -20.81 -24.62
N ALA A 557 9.06 -21.59 -24.37
CA ALA A 557 8.11 -21.98 -25.40
C ALA A 557 7.44 -20.79 -26.12
N SER A 558 7.40 -19.58 -25.53
CA SER A 558 6.82 -18.40 -26.17
C SER A 558 7.63 -17.87 -27.37
N TYR A 559 8.88 -18.28 -27.53
CA TYR A 559 9.79 -17.80 -28.58
C TYR A 559 10.12 -18.85 -29.65
N GLY A 560 9.43 -20.00 -29.66
CA GLY A 560 9.87 -21.19 -30.39
C GLY A 560 8.81 -21.88 -31.25
N ASP A 561 9.03 -23.18 -31.47
CA ASP A 561 8.15 -24.06 -32.23
C ASP A 561 6.86 -24.39 -31.44
N PRO A 562 5.66 -24.19 -32.03
CA PRO A 562 4.38 -24.63 -31.48
C PRO A 562 4.28 -26.09 -31.03
N SER A 563 5.16 -26.98 -31.51
CA SER A 563 5.24 -28.38 -31.09
C SER A 563 5.94 -28.58 -29.74
N VAL A 564 6.74 -27.60 -29.29
CA VAL A 564 7.56 -27.69 -28.07
C VAL A 564 6.73 -27.30 -26.86
N LYS A 565 6.61 -28.25 -25.92
CA LYS A 565 6.00 -28.02 -24.60
C LYS A 565 7.08 -27.83 -23.57
N SER A 566 6.95 -26.77 -22.76
CA SER A 566 7.87 -26.52 -21.67
C SER A 566 7.78 -27.67 -20.65
N PRO A 567 8.90 -28.30 -20.27
CA PRO A 567 8.90 -29.31 -19.22
C PRO A 567 8.57 -28.73 -17.84
N TRP A 568 8.75 -27.41 -17.67
CA TRP A 568 8.52 -26.66 -16.44
C TRP A 568 7.04 -26.39 -16.16
N THR A 569 6.18 -26.32 -17.18
CA THR A 569 4.75 -26.03 -17.01
C THR A 569 3.93 -27.25 -16.58
N GLY A 570 4.59 -28.34 -16.19
CA GLY A 570 3.96 -29.57 -15.73
C GLY A 570 2.99 -30.18 -16.75
N GLY A 571 3.28 -30.03 -18.04
CA GLY A 571 2.46 -30.57 -19.14
C GLY A 571 1.39 -29.62 -19.68
N LEU A 572 1.31 -28.38 -19.19
CA LEU A 572 0.45 -27.34 -19.78
C LEU A 572 1.12 -26.72 -21.01
N ASP A 573 0.32 -26.49 -22.04
CA ASP A 573 0.81 -26.13 -23.37
C ASP A 573 0.62 -24.63 -23.62
N TRP A 574 1.73 -23.87 -23.61
CA TRP A 574 1.72 -22.43 -23.86
C TRP A 574 0.92 -22.08 -25.13
N TRP A 575 1.07 -22.84 -26.21
CA TRP A 575 0.47 -22.55 -27.52
C TRP A 575 -1.04 -22.74 -27.56
N LYS A 576 -1.62 -23.44 -26.57
CA LYS A 576 -3.08 -23.51 -26.40
C LYS A 576 -3.65 -22.33 -25.63
N HIS A 577 -2.84 -21.68 -24.82
CA HIS A 577 -3.28 -20.59 -23.95
C HIS A 577 -2.95 -19.21 -24.53
N GLN A 578 -1.71 -19.04 -25.04
CA GLN A 578 -1.13 -17.82 -25.59
C GLN A 578 -1.36 -16.57 -24.71
N ASP A 579 -1.51 -16.79 -23.41
CA ASP A 579 -1.84 -15.80 -22.40
C ASP A 579 -1.33 -16.35 -21.07
N LEU A 580 -0.40 -15.62 -20.45
CA LEU A 580 0.24 -16.05 -19.22
C LEU A 580 -0.77 -16.23 -18.09
N GLY A 581 -1.76 -15.34 -17.98
CA GLY A 581 -2.79 -15.44 -16.95
C GLY A 581 -3.64 -16.70 -17.11
N LYS A 582 -4.07 -17.01 -18.34
CA LYS A 582 -4.81 -18.26 -18.63
C LYS A 582 -3.99 -19.50 -18.31
N LEU A 583 -2.70 -19.49 -18.67
CA LEU A 583 -1.80 -20.61 -18.42
C LEU A 583 -1.58 -20.81 -16.91
N VAL A 584 -1.34 -19.75 -16.14
CA VAL A 584 -1.19 -19.78 -14.68
C VAL A 584 -2.47 -20.26 -14.00
N ARG A 585 -3.64 -19.80 -14.43
CA ARG A 585 -4.92 -20.30 -13.89
C ARG A 585 -5.11 -21.79 -14.17
N ALA A 586 -4.69 -22.27 -15.34
CA ALA A 586 -4.77 -23.69 -15.69
C ALA A 586 -3.85 -24.57 -14.83
N SER A 587 -2.79 -24.01 -14.24
CA SER A 587 -1.96 -24.72 -13.25
C SER A 587 -2.61 -24.80 -11.87
N GLY A 588 -3.63 -23.99 -11.60
CA GLY A 588 -4.28 -23.88 -10.30
C GLY A 588 -3.58 -22.94 -9.32
N ALA A 589 -2.57 -22.19 -9.80
CA ALA A 589 -1.94 -21.12 -9.04
C ALA A 589 -2.86 -19.90 -8.89
N SER A 590 -2.75 -19.24 -7.73
CA SER A 590 -3.47 -18.00 -7.42
C SER A 590 -2.63 -16.74 -7.66
N THR A 591 -1.32 -16.92 -7.86
CA THR A 591 -0.35 -15.85 -8.02
C THR A 591 0.56 -16.17 -9.20
N VAL A 592 0.82 -15.17 -10.03
CA VAL A 592 1.94 -15.18 -10.98
C VAL A 592 3.09 -14.40 -10.35
N SER A 593 4.25 -15.02 -10.35
CA SER A 593 5.49 -14.41 -9.91
C SER A 593 6.50 -14.62 -11.03
N SER A 594 6.91 -13.53 -11.66
CA SER A 594 7.85 -13.57 -12.79
C SER A 594 8.98 -12.60 -12.55
N ASN A 595 9.99 -12.61 -13.42
CA ASN A 595 10.84 -11.43 -13.54
C ASN A 595 9.97 -10.18 -13.77
N TRP A 596 10.42 -9.02 -13.28
CA TRP A 596 9.62 -7.80 -13.34
C TRP A 596 9.41 -7.30 -14.78
N GLN A 597 10.34 -7.64 -15.69
CA GLN A 597 10.30 -7.30 -17.11
C GLN A 597 9.04 -7.85 -17.79
N VAL A 598 8.55 -9.03 -17.43
CA VAL A 598 7.26 -9.55 -17.93
C VAL A 598 6.14 -8.52 -17.76
N HIS A 599 6.18 -7.69 -16.72
CA HIS A 599 5.10 -6.76 -16.41
C HIS A 599 5.32 -5.34 -16.93
N ASP A 600 6.57 -4.94 -17.25
CA ASP A 600 6.88 -3.61 -17.73
C ASP A 600 6.80 -3.53 -19.26
N PRO A 601 5.76 -2.90 -19.84
CA PRO A 601 5.66 -2.70 -21.28
C PRO A 601 6.62 -1.61 -21.79
N ALA A 602 7.19 -0.80 -20.91
CA ALA A 602 8.06 0.32 -21.23
C ALA A 602 9.56 -0.02 -21.08
N GLN A 603 9.91 -1.31 -21.18
CA GLN A 603 11.30 -1.76 -21.24
C GLN A 603 12.08 -0.96 -22.30
N SER A 604 13.30 -0.58 -21.96
CA SER A 604 14.29 -0.01 -22.87
C SER A 604 15.19 -1.10 -23.46
N ALA A 605 16.06 -0.78 -24.41
CA ALA A 605 17.08 -1.71 -24.90
C ALA A 605 18.41 -1.45 -24.17
N VAL A 606 18.51 -1.85 -22.90
CA VAL A 606 19.73 -1.66 -22.09
C VAL A 606 20.43 -3.00 -21.90
N PRO A 607 21.63 -3.17 -22.48
CA PRO A 607 22.45 -4.34 -22.20
C PRO A 607 23.03 -4.21 -20.78
N SER A 608 22.83 -5.24 -19.97
CA SER A 608 23.41 -5.38 -18.64
C SER A 608 23.95 -6.80 -18.47
N GLN A 609 25.07 -6.95 -17.76
CA GLN A 609 25.58 -8.25 -17.30
C GLN A 609 24.74 -8.79 -16.14
N ASP A 610 24.16 -7.89 -15.35
CA ASP A 610 23.13 -8.26 -14.39
C ASP A 610 21.82 -8.48 -15.13
N TRP A 611 21.37 -9.73 -15.12
CA TRP A 611 20.15 -10.15 -15.79
C TRP A 611 18.91 -9.44 -15.24
N TYR A 612 18.89 -9.14 -13.94
CA TYR A 612 17.76 -8.45 -13.30
C TYR A 612 17.60 -7.02 -13.83
N LEU A 613 18.70 -6.41 -14.29
CA LEU A 613 18.71 -5.05 -14.84
C LEU A 613 18.64 -5.01 -16.36
N ARG A 614 18.68 -6.17 -17.03
CA ARG A 614 18.63 -6.25 -18.49
C ARG A 614 17.23 -5.88 -18.97
N THR A 615 17.16 -4.97 -19.94
CA THR A 615 15.91 -4.57 -20.60
C THR A 615 16.06 -4.76 -22.11
N ASP A 616 15.04 -5.36 -22.74
CA ASP A 616 14.98 -5.49 -24.21
C ASP A 616 13.50 -5.56 -24.65
N PRO A 617 12.99 -4.58 -25.43
CA PRO A 617 11.59 -4.58 -25.86
C PRO A 617 11.21 -5.77 -26.76
N SER A 618 12.20 -6.50 -27.31
CA SER A 618 11.95 -7.72 -28.08
C SER A 618 11.56 -8.91 -27.20
N TYR A 619 11.79 -8.83 -25.90
CA TYR A 619 11.32 -9.83 -24.95
C TYR A 619 9.81 -9.73 -24.74
N TYR A 620 9.19 -10.90 -24.59
CA TYR A 620 7.78 -11.07 -24.24
C TYR A 620 7.38 -10.22 -23.04
N HIS A 621 6.48 -9.28 -23.25
CA HIS A 621 5.75 -8.67 -22.15
C HIS A 621 4.45 -9.46 -21.97
N GLY A 622 4.20 -9.84 -20.72
CA GLY A 622 2.96 -10.48 -20.29
C GLY A 622 1.74 -9.58 -20.46
N PRO A 623 0.54 -10.12 -20.19
CA PRO A 623 -0.64 -9.27 -20.01
C PRO A 623 -0.36 -8.21 -18.93
N SER A 624 -0.99 -7.05 -19.05
CA SER A 624 -0.84 -6.00 -18.04
C SER A 624 -1.25 -6.52 -16.66
N VAL A 625 -0.66 -5.92 -15.61
CA VAL A 625 -0.99 -6.27 -14.22
C VAL A 625 -2.50 -6.16 -13.95
N SER A 626 -3.16 -5.14 -14.51
CA SER A 626 -4.62 -5.00 -14.43
C SER A 626 -5.37 -6.17 -15.08
N ALA A 627 -4.93 -6.65 -16.25
CA ALA A 627 -5.54 -7.80 -16.91
C ALA A 627 -5.36 -9.09 -16.09
N LEU A 628 -4.19 -9.32 -15.49
CA LEU A 628 -3.94 -10.46 -14.61
C LEU A 628 -4.85 -10.42 -13.37
N ARG A 629 -5.01 -9.24 -12.75
CA ARG A 629 -5.90 -9.04 -11.60
C ARG A 629 -7.39 -9.23 -11.95
N GLN A 630 -7.84 -8.81 -13.13
CA GLN A 630 -9.19 -9.10 -13.63
C GLN A 630 -9.44 -10.60 -13.82
N GLN A 631 -8.40 -11.39 -14.10
CA GLN A 631 -8.47 -12.84 -14.13
C GLN A 631 -8.44 -13.47 -12.73
N GLY A 632 -8.32 -12.68 -11.66
CA GLY A 632 -8.29 -13.14 -10.27
C GLY A 632 -6.91 -13.58 -9.78
N LEU A 633 -5.84 -13.21 -10.49
CA LEU A 633 -4.46 -13.52 -10.10
C LEU A 633 -3.85 -12.38 -9.30
N LYS A 634 -3.08 -12.72 -8.26
CA LYS A 634 -2.11 -11.81 -7.66
C LYS A 634 -0.85 -11.74 -8.51
N VAL A 635 -0.18 -10.59 -8.52
CA VAL A 635 1.07 -10.36 -9.26
C VAL A 635 2.17 -9.93 -8.30
N VAL A 636 3.22 -10.75 -8.15
CA VAL A 636 4.32 -10.51 -7.22
C VAL A 636 5.65 -10.83 -7.91
N PRO A 637 6.26 -9.88 -8.65
CA PRO A 637 7.50 -10.17 -9.36
C PRO A 637 8.70 -10.30 -8.42
N TYR A 638 9.70 -11.04 -8.90
CA TYR A 638 10.98 -11.27 -8.25
C TYR A 638 12.13 -11.02 -9.25
N THR A 639 13.37 -10.81 -8.84
CA THR A 639 13.75 -10.13 -7.61
C THR A 639 14.02 -8.69 -8.03
N VAL A 640 13.46 -7.72 -7.31
CA VAL A 640 13.64 -6.31 -7.65
C VAL A 640 14.45 -5.66 -6.55
N ASN A 641 15.67 -5.23 -6.87
CA ASN A 641 16.65 -4.75 -5.90
C ASN A 641 17.07 -3.29 -6.10
N ASP A 642 16.57 -2.63 -7.14
CA ASP A 642 16.85 -1.23 -7.40
C ASP A 642 15.61 -0.36 -7.19
N GLU A 643 15.82 0.80 -6.57
CA GLU A 643 14.77 1.71 -6.15
C GLU A 643 13.89 2.20 -7.32
N ALA A 644 14.52 2.54 -8.45
CA ALA A 644 13.82 3.07 -9.62
C ALA A 644 12.88 2.04 -10.27
N THR A 645 13.30 0.78 -10.33
CA THR A 645 12.46 -0.32 -10.81
C THR A 645 11.40 -0.67 -9.79
N MET A 646 11.69 -0.66 -8.48
CA MET A 646 10.65 -0.83 -7.46
C MET A 646 9.54 0.22 -7.61
N ASP A 647 9.88 1.51 -7.72
CA ASP A 647 8.92 2.59 -7.93
C ASP A 647 8.09 2.34 -9.21
N ARG A 648 8.76 1.99 -10.32
CA ARG A 648 8.10 1.72 -11.61
C ARG A 648 7.13 0.55 -11.53
N VAL A 649 7.57 -0.58 -10.98
CA VAL A 649 6.78 -1.81 -10.92
C VAL A 649 5.62 -1.68 -9.93
N ILE A 650 5.82 -0.95 -8.83
CA ILE A 650 4.73 -0.58 -7.91
C ILE A 650 3.68 0.28 -8.62
N ALA A 651 4.09 1.22 -9.48
CA ALA A 651 3.18 2.06 -10.27
C ALA A 651 2.37 1.27 -11.30
N LEU A 652 2.88 0.13 -11.78
CA LEU A 652 2.09 -0.81 -12.62
C LEU A 652 0.95 -1.50 -11.84
N GLY A 653 0.95 -1.40 -10.51
CA GLY A 653 -0.14 -1.87 -9.65
C GLY A 653 -0.01 -3.32 -9.20
N VAL A 654 1.22 -3.86 -9.09
CA VAL A 654 1.49 -5.21 -8.58
C VAL A 654 1.01 -5.39 -7.14
N ASP A 655 0.72 -6.61 -6.73
CA ASP A 655 0.21 -6.89 -5.38
C ASP A 655 1.34 -7.01 -4.34
N GLY A 656 2.58 -7.20 -4.77
CA GLY A 656 3.76 -7.26 -3.90
C GLY A 656 5.07 -7.28 -4.68
N LEU A 657 6.19 -7.32 -3.97
CA LEU A 657 7.53 -7.50 -4.53
C LEU A 657 8.36 -8.45 -3.66
N ILE A 658 9.23 -9.21 -4.31
CA ILE A 658 10.29 -10.01 -3.68
C ILE A 658 11.61 -9.26 -3.89
N SER A 659 12.33 -8.99 -2.79
CA SER A 659 13.59 -8.20 -2.80
C SER A 659 14.64 -8.84 -1.89
N ASP A 660 15.90 -8.79 -2.34
CA ASP A 660 17.08 -9.13 -1.52
C ASP A 660 17.32 -8.10 -0.41
N ASP A 661 16.94 -6.85 -0.66
CA ASP A 661 16.94 -5.76 0.32
C ASP A 661 15.50 -5.41 0.73
N PRO A 662 14.96 -6.07 1.78
CA PRO A 662 13.65 -5.72 2.30
C PRO A 662 13.60 -4.32 2.92
N GLY A 663 14.73 -3.77 3.38
CA GLY A 663 14.79 -2.43 3.96
C GLY A 663 14.53 -1.34 2.91
N LEU A 664 15.19 -1.46 1.75
CA LEU A 664 14.92 -0.59 0.59
C LEU A 664 13.47 -0.72 0.12
N LEU A 665 12.97 -1.96 0.00
CA LEU A 665 11.58 -2.19 -0.41
C LEU A 665 10.57 -1.60 0.58
N VAL A 666 10.85 -1.65 1.89
CA VAL A 666 10.02 -1.00 2.91
C VAL A 666 10.03 0.52 2.74
N ALA A 667 11.18 1.13 2.49
CA ALA A 667 11.28 2.58 2.27
C ALA A 667 10.46 3.02 1.05
N VAL A 668 10.61 2.29 -0.06
CA VAL A 668 9.86 2.53 -1.30
C VAL A 668 8.35 2.35 -1.09
N ALA A 669 7.94 1.25 -0.44
CA ALA A 669 6.53 0.99 -0.17
C ALA A 669 5.89 2.05 0.73
N LYS A 670 6.62 2.58 1.73
CA LYS A 670 6.17 3.69 2.56
C LYS A 670 5.94 4.96 1.73
N ARG A 671 6.88 5.34 0.86
CA ARG A 671 6.70 6.48 -0.06
C ARG A 671 5.46 6.33 -0.94
N ALA A 672 5.21 5.12 -1.44
CA ALA A 672 4.05 4.80 -2.26
C ALA A 672 2.73 4.74 -1.47
N GLY A 673 2.73 5.00 -0.16
CA GLY A 673 1.54 4.92 0.68
C GLY A 673 1.08 3.50 0.97
N LEU A 674 1.94 2.50 0.77
CA LEU A 674 1.62 1.08 0.89
C LEU A 674 2.17 0.45 2.17
N ARG A 675 2.75 1.23 3.10
CA ARG A 675 3.20 0.73 4.41
C ARG A 675 3.07 1.73 5.54
#